data_AF-W0VE39-F1
#
_entry.id   AF-W0VE39-F1
#
_cell.length_a   1.000
_cell.length_b   1.000
_cell.length_c   1.000
_cell.angle_alpha   90.00
_cell.angle_beta   90.00
_cell.angle_gamma   90.00
#
_symmetry.space_group_name_H-M   'P 1'
#
loop_
_entity.id
_entity.type
_entity.pdbx_description
1 polymer ?
#
loop_
_entity_poly.entity_id
_entity_poly.type
_entity_poly.pdbx_seq_one_letter_code
_entity_poly.pdbx_strand_id
1 'polypeptide(L)'
;MTTEIYLDGNATSAVLPAAIAAATHVMGELYGNPSSTHATGLKAKALLDSVRARARRILGVGEGRLMFNSGATEGIQTAVLSALCALRERREAGEAIGALLLYGATEHKAVPESLAHWNRLLGLNLELRKLPVDVNGRHDLDVLRALAPACALVCTMAANNETGAISDLAGIEAVLNGTGSGAYWLVDCVQALGKLKLDLAATRIDYAPFSGHKLCAPKGIGMLYVRAGAPFTCLIMGGGQEAGQRSGTENMAGIAALGAVLAALEDGRSFCSHEQLTAFRARLVASLQLAFPGIVFNMPLAGSLPTTLNFSVPGFASKELLDLFDAARVRVSSGSACSAAKAAPSYVLEAMQVPQWRSSSAIRMSFGPLADEALIAAACQRIERCGLALRSSCLIPSELAPSPHDGLIQLGVDGACTWLLTDTASRSCVVIDALAPLTDRVAAYVRCQGYTLAAVLHTSLPDDEAGAARLALLAALDVTPAGCDAFGWPGAALVLGEQTLRRDGLIYLLGRQGAAPRFAFIGALRPEQVDSALVGADTLLCPAHDEHSRICSTLRVSQPDTAVNERGMHLDGPGLQQFLQAYPDALLVDVREPYEHAAGELASFGGRPALSVPLSRLAGYLGEWLQGVPLPLVFFCRSGNRSTKAASCLRRLGYAQAWHVTGGMALGEAMLGTLPLAA
;
A
#
# COMPACT_ATOMS: atom_id res chain seq x y z
N MET A 1 25.90 2.14 0.21
CA MET A 1 24.88 1.68 -0.75
C MET A 1 23.61 1.44 0.02
N THR A 2 22.47 1.95 -0.43
CA THR A 2 21.19 1.74 0.25
C THR A 2 20.84 0.25 0.20
N THR A 3 20.57 -0.37 1.35
CA THR A 3 20.19 -1.79 1.48
C THR A 3 18.73 -2.04 1.10
N GLU A 4 18.06 -1.10 0.46
CA GLU A 4 16.64 -1.12 0.14
C GLU A 4 16.42 -1.51 -1.32
N ILE A 5 15.39 -2.31 -1.58
CA ILE A 5 14.88 -2.55 -2.93
C ILE A 5 13.60 -1.77 -3.11
N TYR A 6 13.63 -0.83 -4.05
CA TYR A 6 12.49 -0.02 -4.38
C TYR A 6 11.72 -0.59 -5.58
N LEU A 7 10.58 -1.22 -5.32
CA LEU A 7 9.66 -1.78 -6.32
C LEU A 7 8.31 -1.03 -6.32
N ASP A 8 8.35 0.30 -6.24
CA ASP A 8 7.19 1.19 -6.40
C ASP A 8 7.41 2.27 -7.49
N GLY A 9 8.09 1.90 -8.57
CA GLY A 9 8.47 2.77 -9.70
C GLY A 9 7.29 3.46 -10.40
N ASN A 10 6.08 2.89 -10.35
CA ASN A 10 4.89 3.53 -10.90
C ASN A 10 4.37 4.68 -10.01
N ALA A 11 4.71 4.73 -8.72
CA ALA A 11 4.42 5.88 -7.85
C ALA A 11 5.42 7.02 -8.08
N THR A 12 6.70 6.71 -8.09
CA THR A 12 7.78 7.64 -8.48
C THR A 12 9.04 6.83 -8.74
N SER A 13 9.99 7.40 -9.46
CA SER A 13 11.33 6.80 -9.63
C SER A 13 12.41 7.63 -8.94
N ALA A 14 13.54 6.99 -8.61
CA ALA A 14 14.78 7.69 -8.27
C ALA A 14 15.24 8.55 -9.45
N VAL A 15 15.85 9.71 -9.16
CA VAL A 15 16.33 10.63 -10.19
C VAL A 15 17.61 10.08 -10.80
N LEU A 16 17.71 10.08 -12.13
CA LEU A 16 18.90 9.64 -12.85
C LEU A 16 20.11 10.49 -12.41
N PRO A 17 21.29 9.92 -12.13
CA PRO A 17 22.46 10.70 -11.72
C PRO A 17 22.82 11.82 -12.71
N ALA A 18 22.71 11.55 -14.02
CA ALA A 18 22.91 12.57 -15.06
C ALA A 18 21.87 13.72 -14.98
N ALA A 19 20.63 13.41 -14.57
CA ALA A 19 19.60 14.42 -14.36
C ALA A 19 19.83 15.26 -13.10
N ILE A 20 20.37 14.67 -12.02
CA ILE A 20 20.83 15.39 -10.83
C ILE A 20 21.97 16.35 -11.21
N ALA A 21 22.99 15.83 -11.92
CA ALA A 21 24.13 16.64 -12.34
C ALA A 21 23.70 17.81 -13.23
N ALA A 22 22.79 17.57 -14.20
CA ALA A 22 22.24 18.61 -15.06
C ALA A 22 21.46 19.68 -14.27
N ALA A 23 20.62 19.28 -13.31
CA ALA A 23 19.92 20.22 -12.44
C ALA A 23 20.89 21.08 -11.63
N THR A 24 21.87 20.46 -10.97
CA THR A 24 22.85 21.14 -10.12
C THR A 24 23.70 22.12 -10.94
N HIS A 25 24.19 21.70 -12.11
CA HIS A 25 24.95 22.57 -13.00
C HIS A 25 24.14 23.80 -13.42
N VAL A 26 22.85 23.62 -13.75
CA VAL A 26 22.00 24.77 -14.11
C VAL A 26 21.72 25.69 -12.92
N MET A 27 21.57 25.15 -11.71
CA MET A 27 21.39 25.96 -10.51
C MET A 27 22.65 26.77 -10.15
N GLY A 28 23.84 26.20 -10.34
CA GLY A 28 25.11 26.84 -9.96
C GLY A 28 25.72 27.74 -11.05
N GLU A 29 25.74 27.27 -12.29
CA GLU A 29 26.56 27.84 -13.37
C GLU A 29 25.74 28.43 -14.54
N LEU A 30 24.52 27.93 -14.79
CA LEU A 30 23.62 28.39 -15.87
C LEU A 30 22.28 28.93 -15.35
N TYR A 31 22.29 29.67 -14.25
CA TYR A 31 21.12 30.17 -13.52
C TYR A 31 20.33 31.30 -14.23
N GLY A 32 20.65 31.60 -15.49
CA GLY A 32 20.05 32.70 -16.24
C GLY A 32 18.54 32.53 -16.47
N ASN A 33 17.82 33.65 -16.52
CA ASN A 33 16.42 33.68 -16.94
C ASN A 33 16.35 33.59 -18.49
N PRO A 34 15.65 32.59 -19.09
CA PRO A 34 15.52 32.45 -20.54
C PRO A 34 14.88 33.65 -21.26
N SER A 35 14.15 34.49 -20.52
CA SER A 35 13.51 35.71 -21.04
C SER A 35 14.48 36.90 -21.15
N SER A 36 15.69 36.80 -20.58
CA SER A 36 16.69 37.87 -20.65
C SER A 36 17.47 37.87 -21.97
N THR A 37 17.74 39.06 -22.51
CA THR A 37 18.46 39.24 -23.78
C THR A 37 19.99 39.20 -23.64
N HIS A 38 20.53 39.28 -22.41
CA HIS A 38 21.96 39.17 -22.15
C HIS A 38 22.46 37.73 -22.30
N ALA A 39 23.78 37.55 -22.46
CA ALA A 39 24.40 36.24 -22.74
C ALA A 39 23.97 35.11 -21.79
N THR A 40 23.83 35.38 -20.48
CA THR A 40 23.36 34.36 -19.51
C THR A 40 21.94 33.89 -19.79
N GLY A 41 21.03 34.77 -20.21
CA GLY A 41 19.66 34.41 -20.58
C GLY A 41 19.61 33.67 -21.91
N LEU A 42 20.40 34.09 -22.89
CA LEU A 42 20.53 33.40 -24.18
C LEU A 42 21.04 31.96 -24.01
N LYS A 43 21.99 31.71 -23.09
CA LYS A 43 22.45 30.35 -22.75
C LYS A 43 21.33 29.49 -22.16
N ALA A 44 20.55 30.05 -21.23
CA ALA A 44 19.40 29.34 -20.64
C ALA A 44 18.31 29.05 -21.68
N LYS A 45 18.04 30.00 -22.58
CA LYS A 45 17.11 29.83 -23.70
C LYS A 45 17.56 28.72 -24.67
N ALA A 46 18.84 28.69 -25.02
CA ALA A 46 19.40 27.65 -25.88
C ALA A 46 19.26 26.25 -25.26
N LEU A 47 19.46 26.13 -23.94
CA LEU A 47 19.21 24.88 -23.21
C LEU A 47 17.75 24.47 -23.27
N LEU A 48 16.82 25.39 -22.95
CA LEU A 48 15.37 25.17 -23.02
C LEU A 48 14.95 24.63 -24.39
N ASP A 49 15.43 25.27 -25.46
CA ASP A 49 15.08 24.92 -26.83
C ASP A 49 15.67 23.56 -27.26
N SER A 50 16.90 23.27 -26.83
CA SER A 50 17.53 21.97 -27.06
C SER A 50 16.75 20.81 -26.41
N VAL A 51 16.32 20.99 -25.14
CA VAL A 51 15.50 20.00 -24.44
C VAL A 51 14.16 19.82 -25.14
N ARG A 52 13.49 20.91 -25.54
CA ARG A 52 12.22 20.87 -26.28
C ARG A 52 12.37 20.15 -27.62
N ALA A 53 13.43 20.45 -28.38
CA ALA A 53 13.71 19.80 -29.66
C ALA A 53 13.89 18.29 -29.50
N ARG A 54 14.60 17.85 -28.44
CA ARG A 54 14.74 16.42 -28.13
C ARG A 54 13.39 15.77 -27.78
N ALA A 55 12.61 16.41 -26.90
CA ALA A 55 11.29 15.91 -26.54
C ALA A 55 10.38 15.77 -27.77
N ARG A 56 10.41 16.74 -28.69
CA ARG A 56 9.65 16.70 -29.95
C ARG A 56 10.01 15.50 -30.83
N ARG A 57 11.30 15.14 -30.92
CA ARG A 57 11.75 13.96 -31.68
C ARG A 57 11.29 12.65 -31.03
N ILE A 58 11.51 12.50 -29.73
CA ILE A 58 11.19 11.27 -28.99
C ILE A 58 9.68 10.99 -29.00
N LEU A 59 8.86 12.03 -28.91
CA LEU A 59 7.40 11.91 -28.84
C LEU A 59 6.71 11.91 -30.20
N GLY A 60 7.44 12.16 -31.30
CA GLY A 60 6.85 12.30 -32.64
C GLY A 60 5.79 13.41 -32.68
N VAL A 61 6.14 14.63 -32.27
CA VAL A 61 5.15 15.72 -32.07
C VAL A 61 4.60 16.31 -33.38
N GLY A 62 5.35 16.21 -34.50
CA GLY A 62 4.99 16.86 -35.77
C GLY A 62 4.73 18.36 -35.61
N GLU A 63 3.68 18.88 -36.24
CA GLU A 63 3.26 20.29 -36.14
C GLU A 63 2.58 20.65 -34.81
N GLY A 64 2.40 19.69 -33.90
CA GLY A 64 1.82 19.93 -32.60
C GLY A 64 2.68 20.83 -31.70
N ARG A 65 2.04 21.41 -30.69
CA ARG A 65 2.69 22.19 -29.64
C ARG A 65 3.14 21.27 -28.52
N LEU A 66 4.30 21.56 -27.95
CA LEU A 66 4.80 20.89 -26.76
C LEU A 66 5.26 21.96 -25.78
N MET A 67 4.76 21.91 -24.55
CA MET A 67 5.06 22.87 -23.49
C MET A 67 5.51 22.18 -22.20
N PHE A 68 6.36 22.85 -21.42
CA PHE A 68 6.73 22.39 -20.08
C PHE A 68 5.74 22.91 -19.03
N ASN A 69 5.46 22.08 -18.03
CA ASN A 69 4.56 22.40 -16.92
C ASN A 69 5.08 21.77 -15.61
N SER A 70 4.37 21.93 -14.49
CA SER A 70 4.80 21.36 -13.20
C SER A 70 4.60 19.84 -13.08
N GLY A 71 3.91 19.20 -14.02
CA GLY A 71 3.59 17.77 -13.98
C GLY A 71 2.30 17.43 -14.71
N ALA A 72 1.99 16.13 -14.77
CA ALA A 72 0.84 15.65 -15.52
C ALA A 72 -0.51 16.15 -14.99
N THR A 73 -0.67 16.38 -13.68
CA THR A 73 -1.92 16.97 -13.16
C THR A 73 -2.17 18.37 -13.73
N GLU A 74 -1.15 19.23 -13.85
CA GLU A 74 -1.28 20.53 -14.51
C GLU A 74 -1.60 20.36 -16.00
N GLY A 75 -0.96 19.39 -16.66
CA GLY A 75 -1.23 19.05 -18.07
C GLY A 75 -2.67 18.58 -18.32
N ILE A 76 -3.19 17.67 -17.49
CA ILE A 76 -4.57 17.18 -17.55
C ILE A 76 -5.56 18.34 -17.36
N GLN A 77 -5.33 19.17 -16.34
CA GLN A 77 -6.18 20.34 -16.06
C GLN A 77 -6.20 21.32 -17.23
N THR A 78 -5.04 21.60 -17.82
CA THR A 78 -4.91 22.50 -18.98
C THR A 78 -5.62 21.93 -20.21
N ALA A 79 -5.47 20.64 -20.48
CA ALA A 79 -6.12 19.97 -21.61
C ALA A 79 -7.65 19.92 -21.47
N VAL A 80 -8.15 19.56 -20.28
CA VAL A 80 -9.59 19.57 -19.97
C VAL A 80 -10.15 20.99 -20.10
N LEU A 81 -9.50 21.99 -19.51
CA LEU A 81 -9.90 23.39 -19.62
C LEU A 81 -9.97 23.83 -21.09
N SER A 82 -8.94 23.51 -21.88
CA SER A 82 -8.85 23.85 -23.30
C SER A 82 -10.02 23.29 -24.11
N ALA A 83 -10.32 22.00 -23.94
CA ALA A 83 -11.42 21.34 -24.64
C ALA A 83 -12.77 21.93 -24.24
N LEU A 84 -13.00 22.12 -22.94
CA LEU A 84 -14.28 22.61 -22.42
C LEU A 84 -14.53 24.08 -22.75
N CYS A 85 -13.52 24.95 -22.73
CA CYS A 85 -13.68 26.34 -23.18
C CYS A 85 -14.09 26.39 -24.65
N ALA A 86 -13.44 25.62 -25.53
CA ALA A 86 -13.81 25.56 -26.94
C ALA A 86 -15.23 25.01 -27.16
N LEU A 87 -15.64 24.00 -26.39
CA LEU A 87 -17.02 23.50 -26.43
C LEU A 87 -18.03 24.55 -25.97
N ARG A 88 -17.69 25.34 -24.95
CA ARG A 88 -18.54 26.44 -24.48
C ARG A 88 -18.69 27.50 -25.57
N GLU A 89 -17.59 27.94 -26.17
CA GLU A 89 -17.57 28.94 -27.24
C GLU A 89 -18.40 28.48 -28.45
N ARG A 90 -18.25 27.23 -28.86
CA ARG A 90 -19.06 26.63 -29.94
C ARG A 90 -20.56 26.63 -29.61
N ARG A 91 -20.92 26.26 -28.39
CA ARG A 91 -22.32 26.30 -27.93
C ARG A 91 -22.87 27.73 -27.89
N GLU A 92 -22.08 28.70 -27.44
CA GLU A 92 -22.45 30.12 -27.43
C GLU A 92 -22.62 30.68 -28.85
N ALA A 93 -21.86 30.16 -29.82
CA ALA A 93 -22.01 30.46 -31.24
C ALA A 93 -23.20 29.72 -31.91
N GLY A 94 -23.96 28.92 -31.16
CA GLY A 94 -25.10 28.16 -31.69
C GLY A 94 -24.74 26.87 -32.44
N GLU A 95 -23.47 26.43 -32.37
CA GLU A 95 -23.05 25.17 -32.97
C GLU A 95 -23.49 23.97 -32.11
N ALA A 96 -23.78 22.85 -32.76
CA ALA A 96 -24.01 21.59 -32.08
C ALA A 96 -22.71 21.09 -31.43
N ILE A 97 -22.79 20.71 -30.15
CA ILE A 97 -21.72 20.06 -29.39
C ILE A 97 -22.21 18.70 -28.86
N GLY A 98 -21.28 17.80 -28.53
CA GLY A 98 -21.61 16.56 -27.86
C GLY A 98 -22.22 16.81 -26.47
N ALA A 99 -23.07 15.90 -26.02
CA ALA A 99 -23.73 15.94 -24.71
C ALA A 99 -22.93 15.23 -23.61
N LEU A 100 -21.93 14.42 -23.97
CA LEU A 100 -21.23 13.52 -23.06
C LEU A 100 -19.74 13.87 -22.90
N LEU A 101 -19.26 13.84 -21.67
CA LEU A 101 -17.85 13.76 -21.30
C LEU A 101 -17.56 12.31 -20.89
N LEU A 102 -16.79 11.60 -21.70
CA LEU A 102 -16.49 10.19 -21.49
C LEU A 102 -15.07 10.04 -20.94
N TYR A 103 -14.88 9.25 -19.88
CA TYR A 103 -13.55 8.93 -19.37
C TYR A 103 -13.42 7.45 -19.02
N GLY A 104 -12.25 6.86 -19.25
CA GLY A 104 -11.97 5.47 -18.87
C GLY A 104 -12.27 5.20 -17.39
N ALA A 105 -12.94 4.09 -17.08
CA ALA A 105 -13.32 3.76 -15.70
C ALA A 105 -12.09 3.59 -14.76
N THR A 106 -10.91 3.38 -15.34
CA THR A 106 -9.64 3.20 -14.63
C THR A 106 -8.76 4.45 -14.62
N GLU A 107 -9.23 5.60 -15.12
CA GLU A 107 -8.48 6.87 -15.17
C GLU A 107 -7.89 7.30 -13.83
N HIS A 108 -6.72 7.95 -13.88
CA HIS A 108 -6.18 8.61 -12.70
C HIS A 108 -7.16 9.69 -12.25
N LYS A 109 -7.41 9.81 -10.94
CA LYS A 109 -8.41 10.75 -10.36
C LYS A 109 -8.29 12.20 -10.85
N ALA A 110 -7.09 12.63 -11.25
CA ALA A 110 -6.90 13.95 -11.87
C ALA A 110 -7.80 14.19 -13.09
N VAL A 111 -8.16 13.17 -13.86
CA VAL A 111 -9.02 13.28 -15.04
C VAL A 111 -10.49 13.51 -14.66
N PRO A 112 -11.20 12.58 -13.99
CA PRO A 112 -12.62 12.78 -13.69
C PRO A 112 -12.87 13.96 -12.76
N GLU A 113 -11.98 14.24 -11.81
CA GLU A 113 -12.11 15.41 -10.93
C GLU A 113 -11.93 16.73 -11.70
N SER A 114 -11.02 16.77 -12.67
CA SER A 114 -10.84 17.94 -13.54
C SER A 114 -12.05 18.14 -14.46
N LEU A 115 -12.56 17.06 -15.08
CA LEU A 115 -13.78 17.09 -15.89
C LEU A 115 -14.96 17.63 -15.07
N ALA A 116 -15.23 17.05 -13.90
CA ALA A 116 -16.34 17.47 -13.04
C ALA A 116 -16.22 18.93 -12.60
N HIS A 117 -15.01 19.35 -12.20
CA HIS A 117 -14.75 20.71 -11.73
C HIS A 117 -14.99 21.76 -12.83
N TRP A 118 -14.34 21.61 -13.99
CA TRP A 118 -14.42 22.61 -15.06
C TRP A 118 -15.75 22.57 -15.82
N ASN A 119 -16.34 21.38 -16.00
CA ASN A 119 -17.67 21.25 -16.62
C ASN A 119 -18.73 22.05 -15.85
N ARG A 120 -18.66 22.02 -14.51
CA ARG A 120 -19.52 22.83 -13.64
C ARG A 120 -19.18 24.32 -13.72
N LEU A 121 -17.91 24.70 -13.54
CA LEU A 121 -17.50 26.11 -13.51
C LEU A 121 -17.75 26.85 -14.82
N LEU A 122 -17.63 26.17 -15.96
CA LEU A 122 -17.88 26.75 -17.28
C LEU A 122 -19.38 26.74 -17.66
N GLY A 123 -20.26 26.23 -16.79
CA GLY A 123 -21.70 26.15 -17.04
C GLY A 123 -22.06 25.22 -18.20
N LEU A 124 -21.17 24.29 -18.56
CA LEU A 124 -21.42 23.33 -19.63
C LEU A 124 -22.47 22.30 -19.19
N ASN A 125 -22.32 21.77 -17.98
CA ASN A 125 -23.21 20.77 -17.37
C ASN A 125 -23.47 19.55 -18.28
N LEU A 126 -22.46 19.16 -19.06
CA LEU A 126 -22.50 17.94 -19.87
C LEU A 126 -22.51 16.71 -18.96
N GLU A 127 -23.10 15.62 -19.44
CA GLU A 127 -23.15 14.39 -18.66
C GLU A 127 -21.76 13.75 -18.57
N LEU A 128 -21.27 13.49 -17.36
CA LEU A 128 -20.01 12.81 -17.13
C LEU A 128 -20.24 11.30 -17.00
N ARG A 129 -19.68 10.51 -17.90
CA ARG A 129 -19.90 9.06 -17.96
C ARG A 129 -18.58 8.27 -17.98
N LYS A 130 -18.54 7.15 -17.27
CA LYS A 130 -17.43 6.19 -17.30
C LYS A 130 -17.53 5.32 -18.55
N LEU A 131 -16.43 5.17 -19.28
CA LEU A 131 -16.24 4.13 -20.28
C LEU A 131 -15.80 2.85 -19.55
N PRO A 132 -16.64 1.80 -19.51
CA PRO A 132 -16.29 0.57 -18.82
C PRO A 132 -15.05 -0.09 -19.42
N VAL A 133 -14.43 -0.93 -18.60
CA VAL A 133 -13.34 -1.81 -19.00
C VAL A 133 -13.74 -3.27 -18.74
N ASP A 134 -13.12 -4.19 -19.46
CA ASP A 134 -13.24 -5.62 -19.19
C ASP A 134 -12.39 -6.06 -17.98
N VAL A 135 -12.43 -7.36 -17.68
CA VAL A 135 -11.64 -7.98 -16.61
C VAL A 135 -10.12 -7.89 -16.80
N ASN A 136 -9.66 -7.51 -17.99
CA ASN A 136 -8.27 -7.29 -18.34
C ASN A 136 -7.92 -5.79 -18.42
N GLY A 137 -8.81 -4.91 -17.97
CA GLY A 137 -8.60 -3.46 -17.99
C GLY A 137 -8.61 -2.84 -19.37
N ARG A 138 -9.11 -3.53 -20.41
CA ARG A 138 -9.28 -2.96 -21.76
C ARG A 138 -10.62 -2.26 -21.86
N HIS A 139 -10.63 -1.07 -22.45
CA HIS A 139 -11.86 -0.31 -22.71
C HIS A 139 -12.83 -1.09 -23.59
N ASP A 140 -14.11 -1.05 -23.24
CA ASP A 140 -15.18 -1.63 -24.05
C ASP A 140 -15.40 -0.78 -25.31
N LEU A 141 -14.91 -1.30 -26.44
CA LEU A 141 -14.97 -0.61 -27.73
C LEU A 141 -16.38 -0.58 -28.33
N ASP A 142 -17.27 -1.48 -27.93
CA ASP A 142 -18.66 -1.50 -28.41
C ASP A 142 -19.46 -0.40 -27.71
N VAL A 143 -19.27 -0.25 -26.41
CA VAL A 143 -19.83 0.88 -25.64
C VAL A 143 -19.27 2.20 -26.16
N LEU A 144 -17.95 2.28 -26.41
CA LEU A 144 -17.35 3.47 -27.02
C LEU A 144 -18.01 3.77 -28.37
N ARG A 145 -18.21 2.77 -29.24
CA ARG A 145 -18.82 2.96 -30.57
C ARG A 145 -20.24 3.49 -30.49
N ALA A 146 -21.02 3.03 -29.52
CA ALA A 146 -22.38 3.52 -29.30
C ALA A 146 -22.42 4.96 -28.77
N LEU A 147 -21.48 5.35 -27.91
CA LEU A 147 -21.46 6.67 -27.25
C LEU A 147 -20.70 7.75 -28.03
N ALA A 148 -19.70 7.37 -28.84
CA ALA A 148 -18.79 8.28 -29.52
C ALA A 148 -19.47 9.38 -30.36
N PRO A 149 -20.61 9.14 -31.05
CA PRO A 149 -21.33 10.21 -31.76
C PRO A 149 -21.87 11.33 -30.84
N ALA A 150 -22.17 11.03 -29.57
CA ALA A 150 -22.68 11.98 -28.60
C ALA A 150 -21.58 12.59 -27.70
N CYS A 151 -20.34 12.13 -27.82
CA CYS A 151 -19.23 12.61 -27.02
C CYS A 151 -18.72 13.98 -27.48
N ALA A 152 -18.44 14.85 -26.52
CA ALA A 152 -17.74 16.12 -26.72
C ALA A 152 -16.24 15.99 -26.45
N LEU A 153 -15.89 15.15 -25.47
CA LEU A 153 -14.51 14.84 -25.08
C LEU A 153 -14.46 13.39 -24.59
N VAL A 154 -13.44 12.67 -25.04
CA VAL A 154 -13.07 11.33 -24.57
C VAL A 154 -11.72 11.43 -23.88
N CYS A 155 -11.61 10.90 -22.65
CA CYS A 155 -10.37 10.84 -21.89
C CYS A 155 -10.02 9.38 -21.62
N THR A 156 -8.85 8.95 -22.06
CA THR A 156 -8.31 7.62 -21.78
C THR A 156 -6.86 7.73 -21.33
N MET A 157 -6.27 6.66 -20.84
CA MET A 157 -4.85 6.58 -20.54
C MET A 157 -4.14 5.66 -21.51
N ALA A 158 -2.85 5.86 -21.73
CA ALA A 158 -2.05 4.97 -22.55
C ALA A 158 -1.73 3.64 -21.83
N ALA A 159 -1.49 3.70 -20.52
CA ALA A 159 -1.29 2.52 -19.69
C ALA A 159 -1.66 2.80 -18.23
N ASN A 160 -2.20 1.79 -17.56
CA ASN A 160 -2.66 1.91 -16.18
C ASN A 160 -1.51 1.88 -15.17
N ASN A 161 -1.50 2.87 -14.27
CA ASN A 161 -0.47 3.00 -13.24
C ASN A 161 -0.57 1.97 -12.10
N GLU A 162 -1.67 1.24 -12.01
CA GLU A 162 -1.97 0.30 -10.92
C GLU A 162 -1.83 -1.17 -11.36
N THR A 163 -2.41 -1.52 -12.51
CA THR A 163 -2.36 -2.88 -13.07
C THR A 163 -1.31 -3.05 -14.16
N GLY A 164 -0.85 -1.94 -14.74
CA GLY A 164 0.02 -1.95 -15.91
C GLY A 164 -0.71 -2.20 -17.23
N ALA A 165 -2.04 -2.39 -17.23
CA ALA A 165 -2.81 -2.66 -18.44
C ALA A 165 -2.52 -1.61 -19.53
N ILE A 166 -2.15 -2.07 -20.73
CA ILE A 166 -1.88 -1.21 -21.89
C ILE A 166 -3.18 -1.00 -22.65
N SER A 167 -3.56 0.24 -22.89
CA SER A 167 -4.78 0.57 -23.61
C SER A 167 -4.65 0.29 -25.11
N ASP A 168 -5.75 -0.13 -25.72
CA ASP A 168 -5.87 -0.29 -27.17
C ASP A 168 -6.14 1.07 -27.84
N LEU A 169 -5.12 1.93 -27.87
CA LEU A 169 -5.23 3.28 -28.45
C LEU A 169 -5.60 3.23 -29.94
N ALA A 170 -5.08 2.24 -30.68
CA ALA A 170 -5.42 2.05 -32.09
C ALA A 170 -6.89 1.67 -32.29
N GLY A 171 -7.42 0.76 -31.47
CA GLY A 171 -8.84 0.40 -31.49
C GLY A 171 -9.76 1.57 -31.11
N ILE A 172 -9.38 2.34 -30.08
CA ILE A 172 -10.10 3.55 -29.66
C ILE A 172 -10.14 4.57 -30.80
N GLU A 173 -8.99 4.86 -31.41
CA GLU A 173 -8.88 5.75 -32.57
C GLU A 173 -9.73 5.28 -33.75
N ALA A 174 -9.66 3.98 -34.09
CA ALA A 174 -10.46 3.39 -35.16
C ALA A 174 -11.96 3.55 -34.92
N VAL A 175 -12.42 3.39 -33.68
CA VAL A 175 -13.83 3.63 -33.31
C VAL A 175 -14.18 5.11 -33.47
N LEU A 176 -13.40 6.02 -32.91
CA LEU A 176 -13.66 7.46 -32.99
C LEU A 176 -13.70 7.95 -34.45
N ASN A 177 -12.82 7.42 -35.31
CA ASN A 177 -12.79 7.72 -36.74
C ASN A 177 -13.98 7.09 -37.47
N GLY A 178 -14.25 5.81 -37.23
CA GLY A 178 -15.29 5.05 -37.92
C GLY A 178 -16.71 5.54 -37.62
N THR A 179 -16.95 6.11 -36.44
CA THR A 179 -18.24 6.74 -36.09
C THR A 179 -18.35 8.20 -36.53
N GLY A 180 -17.30 8.77 -37.14
CA GLY A 180 -17.25 10.19 -37.46
C GLY A 180 -17.30 11.10 -36.22
N SER A 181 -16.81 10.63 -35.07
CA SER A 181 -16.90 11.39 -33.82
C SER A 181 -16.08 12.68 -33.91
N GLY A 182 -16.75 13.80 -33.61
CA GLY A 182 -16.12 15.12 -33.44
C GLY A 182 -15.57 15.38 -32.03
N ALA A 183 -15.56 14.36 -31.16
CA ALA A 183 -15.04 14.49 -29.80
C ALA A 183 -13.53 14.78 -29.82
N TYR A 184 -13.10 15.66 -28.93
CA TYR A 184 -11.69 15.77 -28.60
C TYR A 184 -11.21 14.51 -27.88
N TRP A 185 -9.92 14.18 -27.98
CA TRP A 185 -9.35 13.02 -27.33
C TRP A 185 -8.11 13.36 -26.50
N LEU A 186 -8.23 13.19 -25.18
CA LEU A 186 -7.14 13.29 -24.23
C LEU A 186 -6.63 11.89 -23.89
N VAL A 187 -5.32 11.68 -24.02
CA VAL A 187 -4.65 10.44 -23.60
C VAL A 187 -3.63 10.72 -22.50
N ASP A 188 -3.89 10.28 -21.27
CA ASP A 188 -2.90 10.33 -20.19
C ASP A 188 -1.71 9.40 -20.51
N CYS A 189 -0.57 10.01 -20.85
CA CYS A 189 0.65 9.33 -21.26
C CYS A 189 1.71 9.25 -20.15
N VAL A 190 1.32 9.48 -18.89
CA VAL A 190 2.21 9.40 -17.72
C VAL A 190 2.97 8.08 -17.65
N GLN A 191 2.28 6.96 -17.86
CA GLN A 191 2.91 5.63 -17.81
C GLN A 191 3.43 5.15 -19.18
N ALA A 192 3.31 5.98 -20.23
CA ALA A 192 3.81 5.64 -21.56
C ALA A 192 5.23 6.16 -21.83
N LEU A 193 5.60 7.31 -21.27
CA LEU A 193 6.90 7.94 -21.52
C LEU A 193 8.05 6.99 -21.19
N GLY A 194 8.85 6.64 -22.21
CA GLY A 194 9.99 5.72 -22.09
C GLY A 194 9.63 4.26 -21.88
N LYS A 195 8.34 3.91 -21.92
CA LYS A 195 7.82 2.54 -21.71
C LYS A 195 7.09 2.00 -22.95
N LEU A 196 6.45 2.89 -23.70
CA LEU A 196 5.76 2.61 -24.96
C LEU A 196 6.37 3.47 -26.06
N LYS A 197 6.36 2.95 -27.29
CA LYS A 197 6.69 3.75 -28.47
C LYS A 197 5.56 4.75 -28.72
N LEU A 198 5.91 6.02 -28.89
CA LEU A 198 4.97 7.10 -29.14
C LEU A 198 5.28 7.76 -30.48
N ASP A 199 4.24 8.04 -31.24
CA ASP A 199 4.29 8.87 -32.44
C ASP A 199 2.99 9.69 -32.48
N LEU A 200 2.95 10.78 -31.72
CA LEU A 200 1.71 11.52 -31.47
C LEU A 200 1.13 12.12 -32.75
N ALA A 201 1.98 12.55 -33.69
CA ALA A 201 1.59 13.09 -34.98
C ALA A 201 0.91 12.06 -35.89
N ALA A 202 1.20 10.77 -35.71
CA ALA A 202 0.54 9.68 -36.42
C ALA A 202 -0.84 9.30 -35.83
N THR A 203 -1.29 10.01 -34.79
CA THR A 203 -2.57 9.76 -34.11
C THR A 203 -3.47 10.99 -34.13
N ARG A 204 -4.77 10.80 -33.86
CA ARG A 204 -5.73 11.88 -33.64
C ARG A 204 -5.76 12.41 -32.21
N ILE A 205 -4.85 11.97 -31.33
CA ILE A 205 -4.79 12.39 -29.93
C ILE A 205 -4.63 13.91 -29.89
N ASP A 206 -5.58 14.61 -29.29
CA ASP A 206 -5.56 16.08 -29.18
C ASP A 206 -4.64 16.54 -28.06
N TYR A 207 -4.62 15.79 -26.96
CA TYR A 207 -3.88 16.15 -25.76
C TYR A 207 -3.16 14.94 -25.17
N ALA A 208 -1.87 15.10 -24.86
CA ALA A 208 -1.11 14.07 -24.16
C ALA A 208 -0.25 14.69 -23.03
N PRO A 209 -0.70 14.60 -21.76
CA PRO A 209 0.11 15.01 -20.62
C PRO A 209 1.16 13.95 -20.25
N PHE A 210 2.30 14.41 -19.75
CA PHE A 210 3.45 13.60 -19.33
C PHE A 210 4.00 14.09 -17.99
N SER A 211 4.71 13.21 -17.27
CA SER A 211 5.36 13.56 -16.01
C SER A 211 6.78 13.02 -15.92
N GLY A 212 7.75 13.87 -15.55
CA GLY A 212 9.15 13.49 -15.49
C GLY A 212 9.48 12.49 -14.39
N HIS A 213 8.84 12.58 -13.22
CA HIS A 213 9.16 11.73 -12.05
C HIS A 213 8.72 10.27 -12.17
N LYS A 214 8.11 9.91 -13.30
CA LYS A 214 7.73 8.55 -13.69
C LYS A 214 8.76 7.90 -14.62
N LEU A 215 9.75 8.69 -15.03
CA LEU A 215 10.90 8.29 -15.83
C LEU A 215 12.16 9.03 -15.34
N CYS A 216 12.53 8.84 -14.08
CA CYS A 216 13.81 9.24 -13.49
C CYS A 216 14.17 10.73 -13.56
N ALA A 217 13.21 11.63 -13.83
CA ALA A 217 13.39 13.07 -13.64
C ALA A 217 12.94 13.49 -12.22
N PRO A 218 13.30 14.70 -11.74
CA PRO A 218 12.78 15.20 -10.47
C PRO A 218 11.25 15.39 -10.49
N LYS A 219 10.64 15.43 -9.31
CA LYS A 219 9.24 15.85 -9.13
C LYS A 219 9.12 17.34 -9.48
N GLY A 220 7.94 17.78 -9.90
CA GLY A 220 7.69 19.19 -10.23
C GLY A 220 8.05 19.61 -11.66
N ILE A 221 8.22 18.65 -12.58
CA ILE A 221 8.38 18.91 -14.02
C ILE A 221 7.57 17.89 -14.83
N GLY A 222 6.88 18.38 -15.85
CA GLY A 222 6.14 17.60 -16.83
C GLY A 222 6.08 18.28 -18.19
N MET A 223 5.34 17.67 -19.11
CA MET A 223 5.07 18.22 -20.43
C MET A 223 3.60 18.03 -20.79
N LEU A 224 3.10 18.89 -21.68
CA LEU A 224 1.82 18.70 -22.35
C LEU A 224 2.04 18.82 -23.85
N TYR A 225 1.58 17.82 -24.60
CA TYR A 225 1.40 17.90 -26.04
C TYR A 225 -0.02 18.36 -26.37
N VAL A 226 -0.13 19.24 -27.35
CA VAL A 226 -1.40 19.68 -27.94
C VAL A 226 -1.28 19.57 -29.45
N ARG A 227 -2.17 18.78 -30.08
CA ARG A 227 -2.18 18.57 -31.53
C ARG A 227 -2.36 19.90 -32.28
N ALA A 228 -1.76 19.97 -33.48
CA ALA A 228 -2.01 21.09 -34.38
C ALA A 228 -3.51 21.19 -34.70
N GLY A 229 -4.08 22.40 -34.55
CA GLY A 229 -5.51 22.63 -34.74
C GLY A 229 -6.41 22.27 -33.55
N ALA A 230 -5.92 21.56 -32.53
CA ALA A 230 -6.68 21.35 -31.30
C ALA A 230 -6.78 22.66 -30.49
N PRO A 231 -7.92 22.95 -29.83
CA PRO A 231 -8.08 24.17 -29.08
C PRO A 231 -7.15 24.21 -27.87
N PHE A 232 -6.83 25.42 -27.42
CA PHE A 232 -5.95 25.61 -26.29
C PHE A 232 -6.37 26.84 -25.47
N THR A 233 -6.51 26.63 -24.17
CA THR A 233 -6.74 27.67 -23.18
C THR A 233 -5.67 27.58 -22.12
N CYS A 234 -4.94 28.67 -21.94
CA CYS A 234 -3.87 28.75 -20.96
C CYS A 234 -4.44 28.72 -19.52
N LEU A 235 -3.97 27.77 -18.72
CA LEU A 235 -4.36 27.63 -17.30
C LEU A 235 -3.70 28.68 -16.41
N ILE A 236 -2.44 29.05 -16.71
CA ILE A 236 -1.63 29.99 -15.93
C ILE A 236 -1.25 31.17 -16.84
N MET A 237 -2.05 32.23 -16.79
CA MET A 237 -1.85 33.46 -17.57
C MET A 237 -0.91 34.45 -16.86
N GLY A 238 -0.15 35.25 -17.63
CA GLY A 238 0.87 36.14 -17.09
C GLY A 238 1.93 36.54 -18.12
N GLY A 239 3.21 36.50 -17.71
CA GLY A 239 4.35 37.14 -18.38
C GLY A 239 4.84 36.55 -19.71
N GLY A 240 4.04 35.73 -20.40
CA GLY A 240 4.35 35.29 -21.78
C GLY A 240 5.33 34.13 -21.91
N GLN A 241 5.75 33.47 -20.82
CA GLN A 241 6.59 32.26 -20.89
C GLN A 241 5.90 31.13 -21.67
N GLU A 242 6.70 30.18 -22.17
CA GLU A 242 6.23 29.10 -23.07
C GLU A 242 5.44 29.65 -24.28
N ALA A 243 5.89 30.79 -24.84
CA ALA A 243 5.20 31.51 -25.92
C ALA A 243 3.75 31.89 -25.59
N GLY A 244 3.51 32.34 -24.35
CA GLY A 244 2.19 32.71 -23.82
C GLY A 244 1.31 31.52 -23.41
N GLN A 245 1.79 30.28 -23.56
CA GLN A 245 0.98 29.09 -23.31
C GLN A 245 0.96 28.67 -21.84
N ARG A 246 1.98 29.03 -21.06
CA ARG A 246 2.09 28.70 -19.64
C ARG A 246 3.04 29.67 -18.96
N SER A 247 2.50 30.60 -18.19
CA SER A 247 3.30 31.68 -17.57
C SER A 247 4.04 31.24 -16.31
N GLY A 248 4.97 32.10 -15.89
CA GLY A 248 5.87 31.88 -14.75
C GLY A 248 7.25 31.47 -15.24
N THR A 249 8.29 32.08 -14.67
CA THR A 249 9.69 31.81 -15.01
C THR A 249 9.95 30.31 -15.05
N GLU A 250 10.61 29.85 -16.12
CA GLU A 250 10.78 28.44 -16.42
C GLU A 250 11.60 27.73 -15.34
N ASN A 251 11.15 26.54 -14.94
CA ASN A 251 11.90 25.68 -14.02
C ASN A 251 13.11 25.07 -14.74
N MET A 252 14.17 25.88 -14.94
CA MET A 252 15.34 25.49 -15.73
C MET A 252 16.07 24.27 -15.15
N ALA A 253 16.11 24.12 -13.83
CA ALA A 253 16.67 22.93 -13.19
C ALA A 253 15.87 21.65 -13.54
N GLY A 254 14.54 21.71 -13.46
CA GLY A 254 13.65 20.61 -13.86
C GLY A 254 13.73 20.29 -15.36
N ILE A 255 13.79 21.32 -16.21
CA ILE A 255 13.89 21.18 -17.67
C ILE A 255 15.24 20.55 -18.06
N ALA A 256 16.34 20.98 -17.45
CA ALA A 256 17.66 20.39 -17.69
C ALA A 256 17.71 18.91 -17.26
N ALA A 257 17.16 18.61 -16.09
CA ALA A 257 17.07 17.24 -15.58
C ALA A 257 16.23 16.34 -16.51
N LEU A 258 15.06 16.82 -16.94
CA LEU A 258 14.24 16.12 -17.93
C LEU A 258 15.00 15.96 -19.25
N GLY A 259 15.76 16.96 -19.69
CA GLY A 259 16.61 16.90 -20.86
C GLY A 259 17.67 15.79 -20.82
N ALA A 260 18.26 15.55 -19.65
CA ALA A 260 19.20 14.45 -19.44
C ALA A 260 18.51 13.08 -19.49
N VAL A 261 17.31 12.94 -18.90
CA VAL A 261 16.48 11.73 -19.03
C VAL A 261 16.13 11.46 -20.49
N LEU A 262 15.68 12.49 -21.22
CA LEU A 262 15.34 12.36 -22.63
C LEU A 262 16.58 11.99 -23.46
N ALA A 263 17.77 12.48 -23.12
CA ALA A 263 19.02 12.07 -23.78
C ALA A 263 19.31 10.58 -23.54
N ALA A 264 19.11 10.09 -22.31
CA ALA A 264 19.23 8.68 -21.96
C ALA A 264 18.19 7.80 -22.68
N LEU A 265 16.99 8.32 -23.00
CA LEU A 265 16.04 7.61 -23.85
C LEU A 265 16.51 7.55 -25.31
N GLU A 266 17.00 8.67 -25.84
CA GLU A 266 17.42 8.81 -27.24
C GLU A 266 18.67 7.95 -27.56
N ASP A 267 19.54 7.69 -26.57
CA ASP A 267 20.76 6.90 -26.77
C ASP A 267 20.53 5.38 -26.93
N GLY A 268 19.34 4.89 -26.56
CA GLY A 268 18.92 3.50 -26.67
C GLY A 268 19.72 2.49 -25.81
N ARG A 269 20.57 2.95 -24.90
CA ARG A 269 21.52 2.12 -24.11
C ARG A 269 21.42 2.36 -22.61
N SER A 270 21.02 3.55 -22.18
CA SER A 270 20.96 3.91 -20.75
C SER A 270 19.81 3.24 -20.00
N PHE A 271 18.72 2.91 -20.69
CA PHE A 271 17.58 2.18 -20.14
C PHE A 271 17.54 0.74 -20.66
N CYS A 272 17.05 -0.17 -19.84
CA CYS A 272 16.84 -1.55 -20.26
C CYS A 272 15.84 -1.63 -21.42
N SER A 273 16.13 -2.53 -22.36
CA SER A 273 15.21 -2.86 -23.44
C SER A 273 13.92 -3.51 -22.92
N HIS A 274 12.87 -3.48 -23.73
CA HIS A 274 11.59 -4.12 -23.41
C HIS A 274 11.76 -5.63 -23.12
N GLU A 275 12.64 -6.32 -23.86
CA GLU A 275 12.94 -7.73 -23.67
C GLU A 275 13.58 -8.00 -22.30
N GLN A 276 14.58 -7.20 -21.93
CA GLN A 276 15.23 -7.31 -20.61
C GLN A 276 14.23 -7.06 -19.46
N LEU A 277 13.40 -6.02 -19.57
CA LEU A 277 12.39 -5.74 -18.56
C LEU A 277 11.37 -6.88 -18.45
N THR A 278 10.99 -7.50 -19.57
CA THR A 278 10.10 -8.66 -19.59
C THR A 278 10.74 -9.87 -18.91
N ALA A 279 12.03 -10.14 -19.15
CA ALA A 279 12.77 -11.21 -18.51
C ALA A 279 12.91 -10.98 -16.99
N PHE A 280 13.19 -9.75 -16.57
CA PHE A 280 13.22 -9.38 -15.15
C PHE A 280 11.86 -9.58 -14.47
N ARG A 281 10.77 -9.18 -15.12
CA ARG A 281 9.42 -9.44 -14.63
C ARG A 281 9.13 -10.93 -14.48
N ALA A 282 9.53 -11.75 -15.45
CA ALA A 282 9.33 -13.19 -15.41
C ALA A 282 10.03 -13.84 -14.20
N ARG A 283 11.23 -13.37 -13.85
CA ARG A 283 11.96 -13.84 -12.65
C ARG A 283 11.26 -13.43 -11.35
N LEU A 284 10.84 -12.17 -11.24
CA LEU A 284 10.05 -11.72 -10.09
C LEU A 284 8.75 -12.52 -9.94
N VAL A 285 8.07 -12.82 -11.04
CA VAL A 285 6.87 -13.67 -11.05
C VAL A 285 7.17 -15.07 -10.52
N ALA A 286 8.27 -15.70 -10.97
CA ALA A 286 8.67 -17.02 -10.50
C ALA A 286 8.95 -17.03 -8.98
N SER A 287 9.71 -16.05 -8.48
CA SER A 287 9.98 -15.92 -7.04
C SER A 287 8.71 -15.63 -6.23
N LEU A 288 7.78 -14.82 -6.75
CA LEU A 288 6.48 -14.58 -6.12
C LEU A 288 5.63 -15.86 -6.04
N GLN A 289 5.59 -16.65 -7.11
CA GLN A 289 4.87 -17.94 -7.14
C GLN A 289 5.48 -18.96 -6.17
N LEU A 290 6.80 -18.97 -6.03
CA LEU A 290 7.50 -19.82 -5.06
C LEU A 290 7.21 -19.38 -3.62
N ALA A 291 7.24 -18.07 -3.36
CA ALA A 291 7.03 -17.50 -2.04
C ALA A 291 5.57 -17.63 -1.56
N PHE A 292 4.60 -17.48 -2.46
CA PHE A 292 3.17 -17.39 -2.15
C PHE A 292 2.36 -18.42 -2.95
N PRO A 293 2.18 -19.65 -2.43
CA PRO A 293 1.29 -20.64 -3.02
C PRO A 293 -0.12 -20.08 -3.20
N GLY A 294 -0.69 -20.23 -4.41
CA GLY A 294 -2.03 -19.72 -4.72
C GLY A 294 -2.10 -18.22 -5.03
N ILE A 295 -0.96 -17.54 -5.19
CA ILE A 295 -0.92 -16.16 -5.69
C ILE A 295 -1.73 -16.00 -6.99
N VAL A 296 -2.50 -14.92 -7.06
CA VAL A 296 -3.31 -14.58 -8.23
C VAL A 296 -2.87 -13.24 -8.79
N PHE A 297 -2.50 -13.20 -10.06
CA PHE A 297 -2.25 -11.94 -10.76
C PHE A 297 -3.57 -11.33 -11.23
N ASN A 298 -3.81 -10.07 -10.87
CA ASN A 298 -5.05 -9.35 -11.20
C ASN A 298 -5.04 -8.79 -12.63
N MET A 299 -3.90 -8.91 -13.34
CA MET A 299 -3.74 -8.49 -14.72
C MET A 299 -2.89 -9.51 -15.50
N PRO A 300 -3.34 -9.99 -16.67
CA PRO A 300 -2.51 -10.83 -17.54
C PRO A 300 -1.21 -10.13 -17.97
N LEU A 301 -0.09 -10.82 -17.85
CA LEU A 301 1.25 -10.26 -18.11
C LEU A 301 1.46 -9.82 -19.58
N ALA A 302 0.82 -10.50 -20.53
CA ALA A 302 0.96 -10.19 -21.96
C ALA A 302 0.36 -8.83 -22.35
N GLY A 303 -0.64 -8.36 -21.60
CA GLY A 303 -1.32 -7.08 -21.85
C GLY A 303 -0.88 -5.96 -20.91
N SER A 304 0.17 -6.17 -20.10
CA SER A 304 0.63 -5.21 -19.11
C SER A 304 2.06 -4.75 -19.35
N LEU A 305 2.37 -3.55 -18.87
CA LEU A 305 3.72 -2.99 -18.89
C LEU A 305 4.73 -3.99 -18.29
N PRO A 306 5.91 -4.16 -18.92
CA PRO A 306 6.91 -5.12 -18.47
C PRO A 306 7.47 -4.78 -17.09
N THR A 307 7.25 -3.56 -16.60
CA THR A 307 7.72 -3.11 -15.29
C THR A 307 6.68 -3.22 -14.19
N THR A 308 5.48 -3.75 -14.45
CA THR A 308 4.35 -3.70 -13.51
C THR A 308 3.77 -5.09 -13.25
N LEU A 309 3.53 -5.39 -11.98
CA LEU A 309 2.81 -6.54 -11.48
C LEU A 309 1.72 -6.06 -10.52
N ASN A 310 0.54 -6.67 -10.61
CA ASN A 310 -0.55 -6.48 -9.65
C ASN A 310 -1.08 -7.87 -9.28
N PHE A 311 -1.02 -8.20 -8.00
CA PHE A 311 -1.36 -9.53 -7.51
C PHE A 311 -2.00 -9.50 -6.13
N SER A 312 -2.69 -10.59 -5.79
CA SER A 312 -3.31 -10.82 -4.49
C SER A 312 -2.93 -12.22 -3.99
N VAL A 313 -2.78 -12.38 -2.68
CA VAL A 313 -2.49 -13.68 -2.06
C VAL A 313 -3.69 -14.09 -1.19
N PRO A 314 -4.33 -15.25 -1.44
CA PRO A 314 -5.45 -15.73 -0.63
C PRO A 314 -5.09 -15.78 0.86
N GLY A 315 -6.00 -15.35 1.72
CA GLY A 315 -5.83 -15.39 3.18
C GLY A 315 -4.97 -14.26 3.77
N PHE A 316 -4.44 -13.34 2.95
CA PHE A 316 -3.66 -12.20 3.42
C PHE A 316 -4.32 -10.87 3.07
N ALA A 317 -4.32 -9.94 4.03
CA ALA A 317 -4.64 -8.55 3.74
C ALA A 317 -3.45 -7.85 3.05
N SER A 318 -3.73 -6.82 2.24
CA SER A 318 -2.68 -6.01 1.59
C SER A 318 -1.72 -5.40 2.61
N LYS A 319 -2.23 -5.00 3.79
CA LYS A 319 -1.43 -4.48 4.89
C LYS A 319 -0.40 -5.49 5.42
N GLU A 320 -0.77 -6.76 5.55
CA GLU A 320 0.15 -7.80 6.06
C GLU A 320 1.29 -8.05 5.07
N LEU A 321 0.98 -8.14 3.78
CA LEU A 321 1.99 -8.29 2.73
C LEU A 321 2.89 -7.05 2.64
N LEU A 322 2.33 -5.84 2.79
CA LEU A 322 3.12 -4.61 2.86
C LEU A 322 4.07 -4.60 4.05
N ASP A 323 3.61 -5.02 5.23
CA ASP A 323 4.45 -5.08 6.43
C ASP A 323 5.55 -6.16 6.26
N LEU A 324 5.23 -7.31 5.67
CA LEU A 324 6.18 -8.39 5.34
C LEU A 324 7.27 -7.94 4.36
N PHE A 325 6.89 -7.36 3.21
CA PHE A 325 7.86 -6.88 2.22
C PHE A 325 8.74 -5.76 2.78
N ASP A 326 8.16 -4.85 3.56
CA ASP A 326 8.89 -3.74 4.17
C ASP A 326 9.91 -4.25 5.19
N ALA A 327 9.57 -5.28 5.97
CA ALA A 327 10.50 -5.97 6.87
C ALA A 327 11.68 -6.60 6.10
N ALA A 328 11.43 -7.12 4.90
CA ALA A 328 12.47 -7.62 4.00
C ALA A 328 13.22 -6.51 3.22
N ARG A 329 12.96 -5.23 3.52
CA ARG A 329 13.48 -4.05 2.81
C ARG A 329 13.09 -3.98 1.32
N VAL A 330 11.90 -4.47 0.98
CA VAL A 330 11.29 -4.37 -0.34
C VAL A 330 10.11 -3.40 -0.27
N ARG A 331 10.20 -2.28 -1.00
CA ARG A 331 9.14 -1.25 -1.01
C ARG A 331 8.16 -1.54 -2.15
N VAL A 332 6.91 -1.85 -1.82
CA VAL A 332 5.79 -2.06 -2.76
C VAL A 332 4.58 -1.21 -2.34
N SER A 333 3.48 -1.25 -3.10
CA SER A 333 2.27 -0.47 -2.82
C SER A 333 1.02 -1.35 -2.84
N SER A 334 -0.08 -0.95 -2.19
CA SER A 334 -1.38 -1.64 -2.25
C SER A 334 -2.32 -1.11 -3.35
N GLY A 335 -1.87 -0.13 -4.14
CA GLY A 335 -2.64 0.49 -5.23
C GLY A 335 -2.02 1.79 -5.73
N SER A 336 -2.83 2.68 -6.31
CA SER A 336 -2.41 4.07 -6.55
C SER A 336 -2.05 4.78 -5.23
N ALA A 337 -0.95 5.56 -5.21
CA ALA A 337 -0.43 6.19 -3.98
C ALA A 337 -1.48 7.03 -3.22
N CYS A 338 -2.38 7.70 -3.94
CA CYS A 338 -3.47 8.50 -3.36
C CYS A 338 -4.58 7.64 -2.71
N SER A 339 -4.77 6.40 -3.17
CA SER A 339 -5.77 5.47 -2.63
C SER A 339 -5.19 4.64 -1.49
N ALA A 340 -3.90 4.26 -1.59
CA ALA A 340 -3.16 3.57 -0.55
C ALA A 340 -3.14 4.35 0.78
N ALA A 341 -3.02 5.69 0.72
CA ALA A 341 -3.06 6.54 1.91
C ALA A 341 -4.43 6.58 2.63
N LYS A 342 -5.51 6.18 1.95
CA LYS A 342 -6.90 6.22 2.47
C LYS A 342 -7.46 4.85 2.84
N ALA A 343 -6.69 3.76 2.67
CA ALA A 343 -7.12 2.38 2.93
C ALA A 343 -8.46 1.97 2.27
N ALA A 344 -8.83 2.63 1.17
CA ALA A 344 -10.04 2.31 0.43
C ALA A 344 -9.76 1.22 -0.63
N PRO A 345 -10.75 0.36 -0.95
CA PRO A 345 -10.65 -0.57 -2.07
C PRO A 345 -10.25 0.11 -3.38
N SER A 346 -9.62 -0.64 -4.28
CA SER A 346 -9.17 -0.10 -5.55
C SER A 346 -10.34 0.08 -6.51
N TYR A 347 -10.71 1.34 -6.80
CA TYR A 347 -11.70 1.65 -7.84
C TYR A 347 -11.28 1.15 -9.24
N VAL A 348 -9.97 0.94 -9.47
CA VAL A 348 -9.45 0.38 -10.73
C VAL A 348 -9.80 -1.11 -10.81
N LEU A 349 -9.52 -1.87 -9.74
CA LEU A 349 -9.82 -3.30 -9.70
C LEU A 349 -11.35 -3.55 -9.63
N GLU A 350 -12.09 -2.68 -8.94
CA GLU A 350 -13.57 -2.68 -8.99
C GLU A 350 -14.09 -2.44 -10.40
N ALA A 351 -13.53 -1.48 -11.14
CA ALA A 351 -13.89 -1.23 -12.53
C ALA A 351 -13.58 -2.43 -13.45
N MET A 352 -12.52 -3.18 -13.13
CA MET A 352 -12.17 -4.46 -13.78
C MET A 352 -12.99 -5.66 -13.27
N GLN A 353 -13.98 -5.42 -12.39
CA GLN A 353 -14.84 -6.47 -11.81
C GLN A 353 -14.05 -7.58 -11.10
N VAL A 354 -12.89 -7.23 -10.54
CA VAL A 354 -12.06 -8.14 -9.76
C VAL A 354 -12.78 -8.41 -8.42
N PRO A 355 -12.82 -9.68 -7.95
CA PRO A 355 -13.50 -10.02 -6.70
C PRO A 355 -13.04 -9.17 -5.51
N GLN A 356 -13.97 -8.80 -4.63
CA GLN A 356 -13.71 -7.85 -3.53
C GLN A 356 -12.50 -8.22 -2.67
N TRP A 357 -12.33 -9.50 -2.34
CA TRP A 357 -11.20 -9.97 -1.54
C TRP A 357 -9.85 -9.73 -2.24
N ARG A 358 -9.78 -9.79 -3.57
CA ARG A 358 -8.57 -9.46 -4.33
C ARG A 358 -8.34 -7.97 -4.37
N SER A 359 -9.40 -7.18 -4.58
CA SER A 359 -9.33 -5.72 -4.60
C SER A 359 -8.81 -5.15 -3.28
N SER A 360 -9.23 -5.70 -2.14
CA SER A 360 -8.77 -5.27 -0.80
C SER A 360 -7.39 -5.80 -0.41
N SER A 361 -6.92 -6.88 -1.04
CA SER A 361 -5.63 -7.53 -0.77
C SER A 361 -4.55 -7.27 -1.83
N ALA A 362 -4.85 -6.47 -2.86
CA ALA A 362 -3.95 -6.28 -3.98
C ALA A 362 -2.63 -5.60 -3.58
N ILE A 363 -1.56 -6.07 -4.18
CA ILE A 363 -0.21 -5.49 -4.14
C ILE A 363 0.18 -5.11 -5.56
N ARG A 364 0.56 -3.85 -5.74
CA ARG A 364 1.30 -3.36 -6.89
C ARG A 364 2.79 -3.42 -6.60
N MET A 365 3.50 -4.16 -7.43
CA MET A 365 4.95 -4.19 -7.50
C MET A 365 5.38 -3.64 -8.86
N SER A 366 6.23 -2.61 -8.86
CA SER A 366 6.69 -1.99 -10.10
C SER A 366 8.13 -1.52 -10.02
N PHE A 367 8.96 -1.88 -10.99
CA PHE A 367 10.37 -1.47 -11.04
C PHE A 367 10.60 -0.40 -12.10
N GLY A 368 11.77 0.23 -12.07
CA GLY A 368 12.15 1.26 -13.03
C GLY A 368 12.82 0.69 -14.27
N PRO A 369 12.89 1.45 -15.37
CA PRO A 369 13.63 1.06 -16.57
C PRO A 369 15.16 1.05 -16.40
N LEU A 370 15.65 1.53 -15.24
CA LEU A 370 17.05 1.44 -14.80
C LEU A 370 17.33 0.20 -13.93
N ALA A 371 16.38 -0.71 -13.77
CA ALA A 371 16.62 -1.95 -13.03
C ALA A 371 17.80 -2.72 -13.66
N ASP A 372 18.65 -3.30 -12.83
CA ASP A 372 19.77 -4.13 -13.26
C ASP A 372 19.66 -5.54 -12.69
N GLU A 373 20.56 -6.42 -13.14
CA GLU A 373 20.61 -7.81 -12.71
C GLU A 373 20.76 -7.95 -11.19
N ALA A 374 21.57 -7.10 -10.56
CA ALA A 374 21.83 -7.14 -9.13
C ALA A 374 20.57 -6.79 -8.32
N LEU A 375 19.84 -5.74 -8.70
CA LEU A 375 18.58 -5.35 -8.07
C LEU A 375 17.54 -6.46 -8.20
N ILE A 376 17.40 -7.05 -9.38
CA ILE A 376 16.39 -8.09 -9.63
C ILE A 376 16.74 -9.38 -8.89
N ALA A 377 18.00 -9.82 -8.91
CA ALA A 377 18.46 -10.98 -8.15
C ALA A 377 18.22 -10.80 -6.64
N ALA A 378 18.58 -9.64 -6.11
CA ALA A 378 18.37 -9.32 -4.69
C ALA A 378 16.87 -9.22 -4.34
N ALA A 379 16.02 -8.79 -5.28
CA ALA A 379 14.57 -8.75 -5.11
C ALA A 379 13.99 -10.16 -5.03
N CYS A 380 14.39 -11.04 -5.96
CA CYS A 380 13.99 -12.45 -5.96
C CYS A 380 14.34 -13.12 -4.62
N GLN A 381 15.58 -12.96 -4.15
CA GLN A 381 16.03 -13.53 -2.87
C GLN A 381 15.20 -13.03 -1.68
N ARG A 382 14.89 -11.73 -1.61
CA ARG A 382 14.08 -11.16 -0.53
C ARG A 382 12.62 -11.61 -0.60
N ILE A 383 12.04 -11.70 -1.80
CA ILE A 383 10.69 -12.23 -2.00
C ILE A 383 10.61 -13.69 -1.51
N GLU A 384 11.58 -14.52 -1.88
CA GLU A 384 11.65 -15.92 -1.45
C GLU A 384 11.82 -16.04 0.06
N ARG A 385 12.66 -15.18 0.66
CA ARG A 385 12.78 -15.06 2.13
C ARG A 385 11.45 -14.71 2.79
N CYS A 386 10.63 -13.83 2.21
CA CYS A 386 9.28 -13.56 2.71
C CYS A 386 8.43 -14.83 2.73
N GLY A 387 8.49 -15.66 1.69
CA GLY A 387 7.82 -16.95 1.65
C GLY A 387 8.29 -17.91 2.75
N LEU A 388 9.61 -18.00 2.96
CA LEU A 388 10.20 -18.79 4.06
C LEU A 388 9.74 -18.29 5.43
N ALA A 389 9.68 -16.97 5.63
CA ALA A 389 9.24 -16.36 6.87
C ALA A 389 7.77 -16.65 7.19
N LEU A 390 6.91 -16.66 6.18
CA LEU A 390 5.51 -17.07 6.35
C LEU A 390 5.38 -18.57 6.67
N ARG A 391 6.20 -19.43 6.03
CA ARG A 391 6.25 -20.88 6.31
C ARG A 391 6.73 -21.18 7.73
N SER A 392 7.82 -20.54 8.17
CA SER A 392 8.36 -20.71 9.53
C SER A 392 7.43 -20.19 10.62
N SER A 393 6.56 -19.24 10.26
CA SER A 393 5.53 -18.67 11.15
C SER A 393 4.17 -19.38 11.03
N CYS A 394 4.09 -20.48 10.29
CA CYS A 394 2.87 -21.25 10.07
C CYS A 394 1.68 -20.47 9.50
N LEU A 395 1.94 -19.42 8.71
CA LEU A 395 0.88 -18.63 8.05
C LEU A 395 0.51 -19.17 6.67
N ILE A 396 1.37 -20.00 6.08
CA ILE A 396 1.08 -20.77 4.86
C ILE A 396 1.55 -22.22 5.07
N PRO A 397 1.02 -23.19 4.29
CA PRO A 397 1.44 -24.58 4.40
C PRO A 397 2.96 -24.75 4.31
N SER A 398 3.54 -25.60 5.15
CA SER A 398 4.99 -25.77 5.26
C SER A 398 5.35 -27.18 5.70
N GLU A 399 6.43 -27.74 5.14
CA GLU A 399 7.11 -28.94 5.65
C GLU A 399 8.26 -28.60 6.61
N LEU A 400 8.60 -27.31 6.76
CA LEU A 400 9.64 -26.85 7.69
C LEU A 400 9.16 -27.04 9.14
N ALA A 401 10.06 -27.52 10.00
CA ALA A 401 9.82 -27.55 11.44
C ALA A 401 9.60 -26.12 11.93
N PRO A 402 8.44 -25.79 12.52
CA PRO A 402 8.17 -24.44 12.95
C PRO A 402 8.89 -24.11 14.25
N SER A 403 9.07 -22.82 14.51
CA SER A 403 9.45 -22.37 15.85
C SER A 403 8.31 -22.67 16.81
N PRO A 404 8.54 -23.46 17.88
CA PRO A 404 7.50 -23.76 18.86
C PRO A 404 7.01 -22.48 19.52
N HIS A 405 5.72 -22.41 19.79
CA HIS A 405 5.09 -21.20 20.29
C HIS A 405 4.16 -21.48 21.46
N ASP A 406 4.50 -20.93 22.61
CA ASP A 406 3.80 -21.18 23.86
C ASP A 406 2.96 -19.97 24.29
N GLY A 407 1.83 -20.22 24.95
CA GLY A 407 1.00 -19.19 25.55
C GLY A 407 -0.19 -18.72 24.70
N LEU A 408 -0.47 -17.41 24.78
CA LEU A 408 -1.71 -16.80 24.29
C LEU A 408 -1.49 -16.00 23.00
N ILE A 409 -2.35 -16.22 22.00
CA ILE A 409 -2.37 -15.47 20.75
C ILE A 409 -3.77 -14.88 20.55
N GLN A 410 -3.81 -13.59 20.25
CA GLN A 410 -4.99 -12.85 19.84
C GLN A 410 -4.91 -12.58 18.33
N LEU A 411 -5.90 -13.09 17.59
CA LEU A 411 -6.14 -12.76 16.19
C LEU A 411 -7.42 -11.93 16.11
N GLY A 412 -7.52 -11.01 15.16
CA GLY A 412 -8.74 -10.21 15.03
C GLY A 412 -9.07 -9.78 13.61
N VAL A 413 -10.36 -9.62 13.36
CA VAL A 413 -10.97 -9.17 12.10
C VAL A 413 -12.10 -8.21 12.47
N ASP A 414 -12.05 -6.98 11.94
CA ASP A 414 -13.08 -5.95 12.16
C ASP A 414 -13.47 -5.72 13.65
N GLY A 415 -12.49 -5.80 14.54
CA GLY A 415 -12.67 -5.66 15.98
C GLY A 415 -13.04 -6.95 16.70
N ALA A 416 -13.62 -7.94 16.04
CA ALA A 416 -13.82 -9.27 16.64
C ALA A 416 -12.48 -9.98 16.88
N CYS A 417 -12.40 -10.78 17.94
CA CYS A 417 -11.19 -11.45 18.40
C CYS A 417 -11.38 -12.96 18.49
N THR A 418 -10.40 -13.71 17.98
CA THR A 418 -10.20 -15.14 18.27
C THR A 418 -8.96 -15.30 19.15
N TRP A 419 -9.09 -16.07 20.22
CA TRP A 419 -8.00 -16.38 21.14
C TRP A 419 -7.52 -17.82 20.98
N LEU A 420 -6.22 -18.01 20.77
CA LEU A 420 -5.59 -19.32 20.76
C LEU A 420 -4.77 -19.47 22.03
N LEU A 421 -5.08 -20.51 22.79
CA LEU A 421 -4.31 -20.93 23.96
C LEU A 421 -3.49 -22.13 23.51
N THR A 422 -2.18 -22.02 23.56
CA THR A 422 -1.26 -23.08 23.13
C THR A 422 -0.31 -23.44 24.25
N ASP A 423 -0.08 -24.73 24.44
CA ASP A 423 0.93 -25.25 25.36
C ASP A 423 1.89 -26.16 24.59
N THR A 424 3.15 -25.72 24.48
CA THR A 424 4.18 -26.41 23.68
C THR A 424 4.55 -27.77 24.28
N ALA A 425 4.59 -27.87 25.60
CA ALA A 425 5.03 -29.09 26.30
C ALA A 425 4.03 -30.25 26.13
N SER A 426 2.74 -29.97 26.29
CA SER A 426 1.65 -30.92 26.11
C SER A 426 1.15 -31.00 24.66
N ARG A 427 1.66 -30.14 23.78
CA ARG A 427 1.18 -29.96 22.41
C ARG A 427 -0.35 -29.81 22.33
N SER A 428 -0.93 -29.08 23.27
CA SER A 428 -2.38 -28.89 23.33
C SER A 428 -2.77 -27.47 22.92
N CYS A 429 -3.90 -27.33 22.24
CA CYS A 429 -4.44 -26.04 21.82
C CYS A 429 -5.94 -25.92 22.14
N VAL A 430 -6.38 -24.78 22.65
CA VAL A 430 -7.79 -24.40 22.75
C VAL A 430 -8.00 -23.12 21.94
N VAL A 431 -9.09 -23.08 21.18
CA VAL A 431 -9.52 -21.88 20.44
C VAL A 431 -10.77 -21.33 21.11
N ILE A 432 -10.81 -20.04 21.41
CA ILE A 432 -11.96 -19.36 21.98
C ILE A 432 -12.42 -18.27 21.01
N ASP A 433 -13.72 -18.24 20.73
CA ASP A 433 -14.38 -17.29 19.83
C ASP A 433 -13.80 -17.32 18.40
N ALA A 434 -13.87 -18.51 17.78
CA ALA A 434 -13.42 -18.73 16.40
C ALA A 434 -14.20 -17.86 15.40
N LEU A 435 -13.48 -17.22 14.48
CA LEU A 435 -14.04 -16.38 13.42
C LEU A 435 -13.92 -17.05 12.06
N ALA A 436 -15.01 -17.05 11.28
CA ALA A 436 -15.04 -17.68 9.97
C ALA A 436 -13.90 -17.22 9.03
N PRO A 437 -13.57 -15.92 8.93
CA PRO A 437 -12.46 -15.45 8.09
C PRO A 437 -11.07 -15.93 8.51
N LEU A 438 -10.91 -16.43 9.74
CA LEU A 438 -9.63 -16.90 10.28
C LEU A 438 -9.50 -18.43 10.27
N THR A 439 -10.54 -19.17 9.86
CA THR A 439 -10.62 -20.63 9.92
C THR A 439 -9.39 -21.30 9.32
N ASP A 440 -9.07 -21.01 8.06
CA ASP A 440 -7.96 -21.65 7.35
C ASP A 440 -6.61 -21.29 7.98
N ARG A 441 -6.46 -20.06 8.47
CA ARG A 441 -5.25 -19.58 9.14
C ARG A 441 -5.02 -20.28 10.47
N VAL A 442 -6.06 -20.41 11.30
CA VAL A 442 -5.99 -21.11 12.58
C VAL A 442 -5.73 -22.59 12.34
N ALA A 443 -6.43 -23.22 11.39
CA ALA A 443 -6.22 -24.62 11.06
C ALA A 443 -4.79 -24.89 10.54
N ALA A 444 -4.27 -24.04 9.66
CA ALA A 444 -2.90 -24.12 9.17
C ALA A 444 -1.89 -23.97 10.32
N TYR A 445 -2.12 -23.02 11.23
CA TYR A 445 -1.28 -22.79 12.39
C TYR A 445 -1.22 -24.00 13.33
N VAL A 446 -2.38 -24.54 13.72
CA VAL A 446 -2.50 -25.72 14.60
C VAL A 446 -1.78 -26.94 14.01
N ARG A 447 -2.02 -27.22 12.72
CA ARG A 447 -1.35 -28.34 12.02
C ARG A 447 0.15 -28.16 11.95
N CYS A 448 0.59 -26.99 11.50
CA CYS A 448 2.00 -26.69 11.29
C CYS A 448 2.77 -26.83 12.61
N GLN A 449 2.24 -26.28 13.71
CA GLN A 449 2.83 -26.40 15.06
C GLN A 449 2.69 -27.80 15.69
N GLY A 450 1.92 -28.71 15.08
CA GLY A 450 1.70 -30.06 15.60
C GLY A 450 0.87 -30.07 16.89
N TYR A 451 -0.04 -29.11 17.05
CA TYR A 451 -0.94 -29.03 18.19
C TYR A 451 -2.14 -29.96 18.05
N THR A 452 -2.52 -30.60 19.15
CA THR A 452 -3.78 -31.32 19.30
C THR A 452 -4.85 -30.35 19.81
N LEU A 453 -5.92 -30.18 19.05
CA LEU A 453 -7.03 -29.31 19.43
C LEU A 453 -7.85 -29.96 20.54
N ALA A 454 -7.82 -29.38 21.74
CA ALA A 454 -8.56 -29.85 22.91
C ALA A 454 -10.02 -29.37 22.89
N ALA A 455 -10.27 -28.13 22.47
CA ALA A 455 -11.63 -27.60 22.31
C ALA A 455 -11.68 -26.35 21.41
N VAL A 456 -12.84 -26.11 20.80
CA VAL A 456 -13.23 -24.82 20.21
C VAL A 456 -14.42 -24.30 21.01
N LEU A 457 -14.20 -23.21 21.74
CA LEU A 457 -15.10 -22.66 22.75
C LEU A 457 -15.71 -21.33 22.30
N HIS A 458 -16.89 -21.01 22.83
CA HIS A 458 -17.55 -19.71 22.66
C HIS A 458 -17.88 -19.06 24.00
N THR A 459 -17.69 -17.74 24.08
CA THR A 459 -18.08 -16.90 25.23
C THR A 459 -19.51 -16.35 25.10
N SER A 460 -20.17 -16.57 23.96
CA SER A 460 -21.60 -16.34 23.76
C SER A 460 -22.26 -17.61 23.22
N LEU A 461 -23.59 -17.68 23.28
CA LEU A 461 -24.29 -18.72 22.53
C LEU A 461 -23.94 -18.52 21.05
N PRO A 462 -23.54 -19.58 20.34
CA PRO A 462 -23.27 -19.45 18.92
C PRO A 462 -24.58 -19.07 18.22
N ASP A 463 -24.56 -17.95 17.50
CA ASP A 463 -25.52 -17.69 16.45
C ASP A 463 -25.14 -18.52 15.20
N ASP A 464 -25.90 -18.35 14.11
CA ASP A 464 -25.67 -19.12 12.88
C ASP A 464 -24.23 -18.91 12.35
N GLU A 465 -23.66 -17.72 12.51
CA GLU A 465 -22.32 -17.38 12.01
C GLU A 465 -21.20 -17.93 12.90
N ALA A 466 -21.25 -17.70 14.22
CA ALA A 466 -20.27 -18.22 15.17
C ALA A 466 -20.30 -19.75 15.25
N GLY A 467 -21.49 -20.34 15.20
CA GLY A 467 -21.67 -21.80 15.12
C GLY A 467 -21.07 -22.37 13.84
N ALA A 468 -21.30 -21.71 12.70
CA ALA A 468 -20.68 -22.09 11.43
C ALA A 468 -19.15 -21.99 11.48
N ALA A 469 -18.59 -20.94 12.08
CA ALA A 469 -17.15 -20.75 12.21
C ALA A 469 -16.49 -21.89 13.02
N ARG A 470 -17.08 -22.29 14.14
CA ARG A 470 -16.60 -23.44 14.93
C ARG A 470 -16.65 -24.74 14.15
N LEU A 471 -17.78 -25.04 13.52
CA LEU A 471 -17.92 -26.26 12.72
C LEU A 471 -16.96 -26.28 11.54
N ALA A 472 -16.77 -25.13 10.88
CA ALA A 472 -15.80 -24.97 9.81
C ALA A 472 -14.37 -25.24 10.30
N LEU A 473 -13.98 -24.73 11.48
CA LEU A 473 -12.66 -24.97 12.05
C LEU A 473 -12.45 -26.44 12.46
N LEU A 474 -13.45 -27.08 13.07
CA LEU A 474 -13.40 -28.49 13.41
C LEU A 474 -13.26 -29.37 12.16
N ALA A 475 -14.07 -29.11 11.13
CA ALA A 475 -13.97 -29.78 9.84
C ALA A 475 -12.61 -29.52 9.17
N ALA A 476 -12.16 -28.26 9.20
CA ALA A 476 -10.87 -27.87 8.67
C ALA A 476 -9.69 -28.45 9.46
N LEU A 477 -9.88 -29.08 10.63
CA LEU A 477 -8.87 -29.78 11.41
C LEU A 477 -9.10 -31.30 11.50
N ASP A 478 -10.13 -31.82 10.83
CA ASP A 478 -10.57 -33.22 10.90
C ASP A 478 -10.85 -33.70 12.34
N VAL A 479 -11.48 -32.82 13.13
CA VAL A 479 -11.85 -33.10 14.53
C VAL A 479 -13.37 -33.26 14.63
N THR A 480 -13.82 -34.43 15.10
CA THR A 480 -15.24 -34.66 15.38
C THR A 480 -15.56 -34.23 16.82
N PRO A 481 -16.47 -33.27 17.05
CA PRO A 481 -16.85 -32.88 18.40
C PRO A 481 -17.64 -34.02 19.07
N ALA A 482 -17.16 -34.53 20.20
CA ALA A 482 -17.86 -35.55 20.97
C ALA A 482 -17.99 -35.09 22.43
N GLY A 483 -19.20 -35.19 22.99
CA GLY A 483 -19.46 -34.91 24.41
C GLY A 483 -19.35 -33.44 24.84
N CYS A 484 -19.37 -32.50 23.89
CA CYS A 484 -19.36 -31.06 24.18
C CYS A 484 -20.78 -30.48 24.29
N ASP A 485 -20.96 -29.45 25.10
CA ASP A 485 -22.19 -28.66 25.12
C ASP A 485 -22.26 -27.63 23.97
N ALA A 486 -23.30 -26.78 23.97
CA ALA A 486 -23.54 -25.78 22.93
C ALA A 486 -22.41 -24.74 22.79
N PHE A 487 -21.58 -24.56 23.80
CA PHE A 487 -20.45 -23.64 23.78
C PHE A 487 -19.14 -24.35 23.43
N GLY A 488 -19.18 -25.64 23.13
CA GLY A 488 -18.02 -26.47 22.83
C GLY A 488 -17.30 -27.01 24.07
N TRP A 489 -17.87 -26.85 25.27
CA TRP A 489 -17.23 -27.26 26.51
C TRP A 489 -17.40 -28.77 26.78
N PRO A 490 -16.34 -29.53 27.10
CA PRO A 490 -16.40 -31.00 27.25
C PRO A 490 -16.91 -31.48 28.62
N GLY A 491 -17.41 -30.59 29.47
CA GLY A 491 -17.95 -30.94 30.80
C GLY A 491 -16.93 -31.07 31.93
N ALA A 492 -15.63 -31.02 31.63
CA ALA A 492 -14.55 -30.99 32.62
C ALA A 492 -13.52 -29.89 32.29
N ALA A 493 -12.71 -29.52 33.30
CA ALA A 493 -11.63 -28.55 33.10
C ALA A 493 -10.59 -29.08 32.10
N LEU A 494 -10.12 -28.19 31.21
CA LEU A 494 -9.13 -28.53 30.19
C LEU A 494 -7.72 -28.25 30.72
N VAL A 495 -6.83 -29.24 30.60
CA VAL A 495 -5.44 -29.14 31.04
C VAL A 495 -4.56 -28.81 29.84
N LEU A 496 -3.79 -27.73 29.95
CA LEU A 496 -2.84 -27.22 28.97
C LEU A 496 -1.48 -27.11 29.67
N GLY A 497 -0.73 -28.21 29.70
CA GLY A 497 0.52 -28.31 30.47
C GLY A 497 0.29 -28.04 31.96
N GLU A 498 0.95 -27.01 32.50
CA GLU A 498 0.78 -26.58 33.90
C GLU A 498 -0.47 -25.71 34.14
N GLN A 499 -1.16 -25.31 33.08
CA GLN A 499 -2.32 -24.44 33.14
C GLN A 499 -3.61 -25.26 33.07
N THR A 500 -4.64 -24.77 33.74
CA THR A 500 -5.99 -25.34 33.67
C THR A 500 -6.95 -24.25 33.24
N LEU A 501 -7.68 -24.52 32.15
CA LEU A 501 -8.81 -23.72 31.73
C LEU A 501 -10.06 -24.25 32.43
N ARG A 502 -10.74 -23.37 33.16
CA ARG A 502 -12.00 -23.65 33.85
C ARG A 502 -13.10 -22.79 33.25
N ARG A 503 -14.36 -23.18 33.45
CA ARG A 503 -15.51 -22.42 32.98
C ARG A 503 -16.42 -22.05 34.15
N ASP A 504 -16.86 -20.81 34.17
CA ASP A 504 -17.90 -20.30 35.04
C ASP A 504 -18.92 -19.52 34.20
N GLY A 505 -20.12 -20.09 34.00
CA GLY A 505 -21.13 -19.52 33.10
C GLY A 505 -20.62 -19.35 31.66
N LEU A 506 -20.43 -18.09 31.26
CA LEU A 506 -19.92 -17.68 29.94
C LEU A 506 -18.43 -17.29 29.95
N ILE A 507 -17.78 -17.31 31.12
CA ILE A 507 -16.40 -16.88 31.31
C ILE A 507 -15.50 -18.11 31.37
N TYR A 508 -14.38 -18.06 30.65
CA TYR A 508 -13.32 -19.06 30.74
C TYR A 508 -12.12 -18.51 31.49
N LEU A 509 -11.63 -19.24 32.49
CA LEU A 509 -10.60 -18.82 33.43
C LEU A 509 -9.35 -19.67 33.24
N LEU A 510 -8.24 -19.07 32.80
CA LEU A 510 -6.97 -19.76 32.60
C LEU A 510 -5.98 -19.39 33.71
N GLY A 511 -5.39 -20.41 34.35
CA GLY A 511 -4.32 -20.23 35.33
C GLY A 511 -3.79 -21.56 35.86
N ARG A 512 -2.79 -21.51 36.74
CA ARG A 512 -2.29 -22.71 37.43
C ARG A 512 -3.35 -23.24 38.40
N GLN A 513 -3.41 -24.55 38.55
CA GLN A 513 -4.33 -25.18 39.49
C GLN A 513 -4.08 -24.66 40.92
N GLY A 514 -5.15 -24.23 41.60
CA GLY A 514 -5.06 -23.68 42.96
C GLY A 514 -4.57 -22.23 43.07
N ALA A 515 -4.25 -21.56 41.96
CA ALA A 515 -3.90 -20.14 41.92
C ALA A 515 -5.05 -19.30 41.34
N ALA A 516 -5.01 -17.98 41.58
CA ALA A 516 -5.89 -17.04 40.90
C ALA A 516 -5.67 -17.11 39.37
N PRO A 517 -6.73 -16.96 38.56
CA PRO A 517 -6.61 -17.00 37.10
C PRO A 517 -5.75 -15.83 36.59
N ARG A 518 -4.85 -16.12 35.65
CA ARG A 518 -4.04 -15.11 34.95
C ARG A 518 -4.86 -14.41 33.86
N PHE A 519 -5.72 -15.17 33.18
CA PHE A 519 -6.58 -14.67 32.12
C PHE A 519 -8.04 -15.06 32.36
N ALA A 520 -8.96 -14.18 31.98
CA ALA A 520 -10.39 -14.44 31.91
C ALA A 520 -10.92 -14.03 30.53
N PHE A 521 -11.50 -14.97 29.80
CA PHE A 521 -12.14 -14.71 28.50
C PHE A 521 -13.61 -14.38 28.74
N ILE A 522 -13.98 -13.11 28.53
CA ILE A 522 -15.22 -12.54 29.05
C ILE A 522 -16.28 -12.27 27.98
N GLY A 523 -15.99 -12.58 26.72
CA GLY A 523 -16.89 -12.35 25.60
C GLY A 523 -17.26 -10.88 25.43
N ALA A 524 -18.55 -10.59 25.40
CA ALA A 524 -19.10 -9.24 25.27
C ALA A 524 -19.30 -8.52 26.62
N LEU A 525 -18.95 -9.15 27.75
CA LEU A 525 -19.06 -8.50 29.06
C LEU A 525 -18.09 -7.32 29.14
N ARG A 526 -18.51 -6.26 29.83
CA ARG A 526 -17.61 -5.18 30.24
C ARG A 526 -16.88 -5.57 31.52
N PRO A 527 -15.68 -5.02 31.79
CA PRO A 527 -14.91 -5.32 33.00
C PRO A 527 -15.72 -5.21 34.30
N GLU A 528 -16.53 -4.17 34.43
CA GLU A 528 -17.39 -3.92 35.60
C GLU A 528 -18.52 -4.94 35.79
N GLN A 529 -18.79 -5.80 34.79
CA GLN A 529 -19.80 -6.85 34.85
C GLN A 529 -19.20 -8.21 35.25
N VAL A 530 -17.88 -8.31 35.37
CA VAL A 530 -17.19 -9.55 35.78
C VAL A 530 -17.16 -9.64 37.30
N ASP A 531 -17.63 -10.75 37.85
CA ASP A 531 -17.64 -10.99 39.30
C ASP A 531 -16.20 -11.01 39.87
N SER A 532 -15.93 -10.11 40.81
CA SER A 532 -14.63 -10.00 41.48
C SER A 532 -14.29 -11.18 42.39
N ALA A 533 -15.25 -12.07 42.67
CA ALA A 533 -14.97 -13.35 43.32
C ALA A 533 -14.31 -14.37 42.38
N LEU A 534 -14.52 -14.24 41.06
CA LEU A 534 -13.98 -15.17 40.05
C LEU A 534 -12.57 -14.80 39.59
N VAL A 535 -12.25 -13.51 39.60
CA VAL A 535 -11.01 -12.96 39.05
C VAL A 535 -10.32 -12.06 40.05
N GLY A 536 -8.98 -12.08 40.06
CA GLY A 536 -8.20 -11.14 40.85
C GLY A 536 -8.18 -9.75 40.22
N ALA A 537 -7.76 -8.76 41.00
CA ALA A 537 -7.62 -7.38 40.52
C ALA A 537 -6.66 -7.26 39.31
N ASP A 538 -5.67 -8.15 39.22
CA ASP A 538 -4.66 -8.24 38.16
C ASP A 538 -4.96 -9.26 37.07
N THR A 539 -6.10 -9.96 37.14
CA THR A 539 -6.47 -10.91 36.09
C THR A 539 -6.74 -10.14 34.79
N LEU A 540 -6.08 -10.55 33.72
CA LEU A 540 -6.25 -9.95 32.40
C LEU A 540 -7.58 -10.42 31.79
N LEU A 541 -8.46 -9.47 31.52
CA LEU A 541 -9.75 -9.70 30.90
C LEU A 541 -9.62 -9.58 29.38
N CYS A 542 -9.92 -10.67 28.69
CA CYS A 542 -9.78 -10.90 27.26
C CYS A 542 -11.18 -10.89 26.60
N PRO A 543 -11.59 -9.79 25.93
CA PRO A 543 -12.91 -9.72 25.32
C PRO A 543 -12.96 -10.45 23.97
N ALA A 544 -14.17 -10.78 23.52
CA ALA A 544 -14.41 -11.28 22.15
C ALA A 544 -14.40 -10.15 21.11
N HIS A 545 -14.48 -8.88 21.53
CA HIS A 545 -14.44 -7.70 20.66
C HIS A 545 -13.54 -6.61 21.24
N ASP A 546 -12.71 -6.02 20.38
CA ASP A 546 -11.73 -4.99 20.68
C ASP A 546 -11.82 -3.79 19.72
N GLU A 547 -12.98 -3.13 19.71
CA GLU A 547 -13.26 -1.98 18.83
C GLU A 547 -12.29 -0.80 19.04
N HIS A 548 -11.75 -0.66 20.25
CA HIS A 548 -10.88 0.45 20.63
C HIS A 548 -9.40 0.06 20.72
N SER A 549 -9.00 -1.10 20.15
CA SER A 549 -7.62 -1.60 20.18
C SER A 549 -7.02 -1.64 21.60
N ARG A 550 -7.83 -2.04 22.57
CA ARG A 550 -7.51 -2.16 23.98
C ARG A 550 -6.69 -3.41 24.31
N ILE A 551 -6.74 -4.45 23.48
CA ILE A 551 -6.09 -5.76 23.67
C ILE A 551 -6.67 -6.51 24.88
N CYS A 552 -6.47 -6.00 26.09
CA CYS A 552 -6.99 -6.53 27.36
C CYS A 552 -7.37 -5.40 28.34
N SER A 553 -8.05 -5.78 29.42
CA SER A 553 -8.38 -4.91 30.56
C SER A 553 -8.17 -5.63 31.90
N THR A 554 -8.35 -4.93 33.03
CA THR A 554 -8.29 -5.50 34.39
C THR A 554 -9.34 -4.83 35.26
N LEU A 555 -9.77 -5.47 36.36
CA LEU A 555 -10.70 -4.85 37.31
C LEU A 555 -10.13 -3.61 38.03
N ARG A 556 -8.79 -3.52 38.19
CA ARG A 556 -8.11 -2.35 38.81
C ARG A 556 -8.41 -1.04 38.11
N VAL A 557 -8.61 -1.06 36.81
CA VAL A 557 -8.74 0.14 35.98
C VAL A 557 -10.13 0.18 35.36
N SER A 558 -11.10 0.60 36.19
CA SER A 558 -12.45 0.94 35.73
C SER A 558 -12.64 2.45 35.85
N GLN A 559 -12.01 3.23 34.96
CA GLN A 559 -12.28 4.67 34.79
C GLN A 559 -12.58 4.99 33.31
N PRO A 560 -13.47 5.97 33.03
CA PRO A 560 -13.90 6.33 31.69
C PRO A 560 -12.72 6.84 30.82
N ASP A 561 -12.88 6.68 29.50
CA ASP A 561 -11.88 6.89 28.42
C ASP A 561 -11.17 8.26 28.36
N THR A 562 -11.41 9.19 29.29
CA THR A 562 -11.10 10.61 29.08
C THR A 562 -9.69 11.08 29.45
N ALA A 563 -8.76 10.20 29.87
CA ALA A 563 -7.36 10.61 30.01
C ALA A 563 -6.36 9.43 30.04
N VAL A 564 -6.20 8.67 28.95
CA VAL A 564 -4.86 8.12 28.71
C VAL A 564 -3.98 9.35 28.46
N ASN A 565 -3.08 9.66 29.38
CA ASN A 565 -2.18 10.79 29.19
C ASN A 565 -1.18 10.44 28.07
N GLU A 566 -1.56 10.72 26.84
CA GLU A 566 -0.70 10.61 25.65
C GLU A 566 0.50 11.57 25.76
N ARG A 567 0.44 12.59 26.63
CA ARG A 567 1.59 13.47 26.85
C ARG A 567 2.75 12.66 27.42
N GLY A 568 3.86 12.69 26.69
CA GLY A 568 5.10 12.05 27.10
C GLY A 568 5.14 10.53 26.91
N MET A 569 4.30 9.93 26.05
CA MET A 569 4.48 8.53 25.61
C MET A 569 5.22 8.39 24.27
N HIS A 570 5.44 9.50 23.57
CA HIS A 570 6.01 9.55 22.23
C HIS A 570 7.50 9.85 22.31
N LEU A 571 8.31 9.01 21.68
CA LEU A 571 9.73 9.27 21.43
C LEU A 571 9.91 9.42 19.92
N ASP A 572 10.38 10.58 19.46
CA ASP A 572 10.90 10.71 18.11
C ASP A 572 12.35 10.17 18.05
N GLY A 573 13.00 10.21 16.88
CA GLY A 573 14.37 9.71 16.75
C GLY A 573 15.35 10.34 17.76
N PRO A 574 15.50 11.67 17.78
CA PRO A 574 16.38 12.36 18.73
C PRO A 574 15.99 12.09 20.20
N GLY A 575 14.70 12.08 20.52
CA GLY A 575 14.18 11.80 21.86
C GLY A 575 14.48 10.38 22.31
N LEU A 576 14.42 9.38 21.41
CA LEU A 576 14.79 8.01 21.72
C LEU A 576 16.26 7.90 22.13
N GLN A 577 17.17 8.55 21.41
CA GLN A 577 18.59 8.49 21.74
C GLN A 577 18.89 9.09 23.12
N GLN A 578 18.31 10.25 23.42
CA GLN A 578 18.43 10.90 24.73
C GLN A 578 17.81 10.04 25.84
N PHE A 579 16.65 9.43 25.56
CA PHE A 579 15.97 8.54 26.49
C PHE A 579 16.83 7.32 26.84
N LEU A 580 17.40 6.64 25.84
CA LEU A 580 18.23 5.46 26.07
C LEU A 580 19.54 5.79 26.82
N GLN A 581 20.05 7.02 26.70
CA GLN A 581 21.18 7.50 27.51
C GLN A 581 20.78 7.75 28.96
N ALA A 582 19.61 8.35 29.20
CA ALA A 582 19.10 8.62 30.54
C ALA A 582 18.63 7.34 31.27
N TYR A 583 18.14 6.36 30.53
CA TYR A 583 17.61 5.09 31.03
C TYR A 583 18.41 3.91 30.43
N PRO A 584 19.58 3.58 31.00
CA PRO A 584 20.42 2.49 30.49
C PRO A 584 19.72 1.13 30.56
N ASP A 585 18.86 0.92 31.56
CA ASP A 585 18.11 -0.33 31.78
C ASP A 585 16.78 -0.39 31.00
N ALA A 586 16.50 0.59 30.12
CA ALA A 586 15.30 0.59 29.31
C ALA A 586 15.26 -0.63 28.37
N LEU A 587 14.13 -1.34 28.36
CA LEU A 587 13.90 -2.47 27.48
C LEU A 587 13.27 -1.99 26.17
N LEU A 588 13.89 -2.39 25.06
CA LEU A 588 13.36 -2.21 23.72
C LEU A 588 12.44 -3.39 23.40
N VAL A 589 11.20 -3.11 23.00
CA VAL A 589 10.20 -4.14 22.70
C VAL A 589 9.76 -4.03 21.25
N ASP A 590 10.11 -5.04 20.46
CA ASP A 590 9.70 -5.17 19.06
C ASP A 590 8.32 -5.85 18.99
N VAL A 591 7.30 -5.10 18.57
CA VAL A 591 5.92 -5.61 18.45
C VAL A 591 5.51 -5.99 17.04
N ARG A 592 6.48 -6.16 16.13
CA ARG A 592 6.20 -6.76 14.81
C ARG A 592 5.79 -8.22 14.95
N GLU A 593 5.08 -8.74 13.95
CA GLU A 593 4.64 -10.13 13.94
C GLU A 593 5.82 -11.07 13.63
N PRO A 594 5.75 -12.36 14.01
CA PRO A 594 6.85 -13.31 13.81
C PRO A 594 7.36 -13.40 12.37
N TYR A 595 6.46 -13.28 11.39
CA TYR A 595 6.82 -13.33 9.98
C TYR A 595 7.64 -12.10 9.54
N GLU A 596 7.48 -10.95 10.17
CA GLU A 596 8.31 -9.78 9.89
C GLU A 596 9.69 -9.93 10.50
N HIS A 597 9.79 -10.53 11.70
CA HIS A 597 11.06 -10.86 12.33
C HIS A 597 11.84 -11.88 11.52
N ALA A 598 11.16 -12.88 10.94
CA ALA A 598 11.79 -13.90 10.10
C ALA A 598 12.16 -13.37 8.70
N ALA A 599 11.41 -12.40 8.16
CA ALA A 599 11.70 -11.81 6.86
C ALA A 599 12.81 -10.75 6.90
N GLY A 600 12.90 -10.00 8.00
CA GLY A 600 13.91 -8.97 8.24
C GLY A 600 14.96 -9.38 9.27
N GLU A 601 15.82 -8.43 9.65
CA GLU A 601 16.74 -8.62 10.77
C GLU A 601 16.12 -8.08 12.08
N LEU A 602 16.62 -8.59 13.20
CA LEU A 602 16.33 -8.03 14.51
C LEU A 602 16.87 -6.60 14.58
N ALA A 603 15.98 -5.64 14.80
CA ALA A 603 16.38 -4.26 14.96
C ALA A 603 17.11 -4.11 16.30
N SER A 604 18.39 -3.71 16.25
CA SER A 604 19.11 -3.22 17.43
C SER A 604 19.14 -1.70 17.38
N PHE A 605 18.75 -1.02 18.46
CA PHE A 605 18.94 0.43 18.58
C PHE A 605 20.23 0.68 19.36
N GLY A 606 21.24 1.26 18.70
CA GLY A 606 22.54 1.54 19.32
C GLY A 606 23.27 0.29 19.87
N GLY A 607 23.11 -0.87 19.21
CA GLY A 607 23.71 -2.14 19.63
C GLY A 607 22.99 -2.85 20.79
N ARG A 608 21.86 -2.31 21.28
CA ARG A 608 21.05 -2.96 22.31
C ARG A 608 20.11 -4.01 21.68
N PRO A 609 20.03 -5.24 22.25
CA PRO A 609 19.06 -6.23 21.80
C PRO A 609 17.64 -5.76 22.13
N ALA A 610 16.70 -6.09 21.24
CA ALA A 610 15.28 -5.89 21.48
C ALA A 610 14.61 -7.21 21.88
N LEU A 611 13.65 -7.14 22.80
CA LEU A 611 12.77 -8.25 23.14
C LEU A 611 11.66 -8.35 22.09
N SER A 612 11.54 -9.50 21.43
CA SER A 612 10.45 -9.78 20.50
C SER A 612 9.17 -10.12 21.27
N VAL A 613 8.18 -9.23 21.18
CA VAL A 613 6.83 -9.44 21.74
C VAL A 613 5.80 -9.03 20.69
N PRO A 614 5.48 -9.91 19.73
CA PRO A 614 4.48 -9.62 18.71
C PRO A 614 3.20 -9.05 19.30
N LEU A 615 2.57 -8.09 18.62
CA LEU A 615 1.35 -7.47 19.14
C LEU A 615 0.25 -8.51 19.39
N SER A 616 0.11 -9.49 18.50
CA SER A 616 -0.79 -10.63 18.65
C SER A 616 -0.56 -11.46 19.92
N ARG A 617 0.62 -11.36 20.54
CA ARG A 617 1.01 -12.10 21.76
C ARG A 617 1.15 -11.21 22.99
N LEU A 618 0.96 -9.90 22.85
CA LEU A 618 1.23 -8.93 23.91
C LEU A 618 0.55 -9.31 25.23
N ALA A 619 -0.71 -9.76 25.16
CA ALA A 619 -1.50 -10.20 26.31
C ALA A 619 -0.76 -11.22 27.19
N GLY A 620 -0.03 -12.15 26.57
CA GLY A 620 0.78 -13.14 27.26
C GLY A 620 1.84 -12.53 28.19
N TYR A 621 2.41 -11.38 27.81
CA TYR A 621 3.53 -10.74 28.52
C TYR A 621 3.09 -9.68 29.54
N LEU A 622 1.87 -9.14 29.40
CA LEU A 622 1.37 -8.03 30.24
C LEU A 622 1.45 -8.35 31.74
N GLY A 623 1.08 -9.57 32.15
CA GLY A 623 1.06 -9.97 33.55
C GLY A 623 2.43 -9.87 34.23
N GLU A 624 3.51 -10.25 33.53
CA GLU A 624 4.87 -10.20 34.05
C GLU A 624 5.35 -8.76 34.24
N TRP A 625 5.03 -7.86 33.32
CA TRP A 625 5.39 -6.44 33.46
C TRP A 625 4.56 -5.73 34.53
N LEU A 626 3.26 -6.04 34.64
CA LEU A 626 2.38 -5.39 35.62
C LEU A 626 2.67 -5.82 37.07
N GLN A 627 3.18 -7.04 37.27
CA GLN A 627 3.51 -7.57 38.59
C GLN A 627 5.00 -7.41 38.96
N GLY A 628 5.85 -7.17 37.96
CA GLY A 628 7.30 -7.02 38.14
C GLY A 628 7.72 -5.62 38.62
N VAL A 629 9.03 -5.44 38.79
CA VAL A 629 9.63 -4.13 39.08
C VAL A 629 9.47 -3.24 37.84
N PRO A 630 8.83 -2.06 37.95
CA PRO A 630 8.61 -1.19 36.79
C PRO A 630 9.92 -0.71 36.17
N LEU A 631 10.18 -1.15 34.94
CA LEU A 631 11.30 -0.72 34.09
C LEU A 631 10.80 0.12 32.91
N PRO A 632 11.62 1.02 32.35
CA PRO A 632 11.21 1.74 31.15
C PRO A 632 11.07 0.80 29.94
N LEU A 633 9.86 0.73 29.36
CA LEU A 633 9.57 -0.05 28.16
C LEU A 633 9.41 0.87 26.95
N VAL A 634 10.16 0.61 25.89
CA VAL A 634 10.10 1.36 24.64
C VAL A 634 9.66 0.44 23.50
N PHE A 635 8.40 0.57 23.10
CA PHE A 635 7.80 -0.21 22.03
C PHE A 635 8.14 0.38 20.66
N PHE A 636 8.43 -0.48 19.70
CA PHE A 636 8.56 -0.07 18.31
C PHE A 636 7.98 -1.13 17.37
N CYS A 637 7.57 -0.68 16.20
CA CYS A 637 7.17 -1.52 15.09
C CYS A 637 7.57 -0.79 13.78
N ARG A 638 7.08 -1.26 12.64
CA ARG A 638 7.35 -0.64 11.33
C ARG A 638 7.03 0.87 11.28
N SER A 639 5.77 1.24 11.49
CA SER A 639 5.26 2.60 11.28
C SER A 639 4.85 3.35 12.54
N GLY A 640 4.99 2.73 13.72
CA GLY A 640 4.53 3.28 15.00
C GLY A 640 3.14 2.79 15.43
N ASN A 641 2.25 2.41 14.50
CA ASN A 641 0.84 2.11 14.82
C ASN A 641 0.67 0.98 15.87
N ARG A 642 1.38 -0.14 15.73
CA ARG A 642 1.28 -1.26 16.68
C ARG A 642 1.95 -0.95 18.01
N SER A 643 3.07 -0.25 17.98
CA SER A 643 3.79 0.15 19.18
C SER A 643 3.02 1.19 19.99
N THR A 644 2.28 2.09 19.32
CA THR A 644 1.32 2.98 20.00
C THR A 644 0.25 2.16 20.72
N LYS A 645 -0.38 1.18 20.05
CA LYS A 645 -1.38 0.28 20.69
C LYS A 645 -0.80 -0.43 21.92
N ALA A 646 0.40 -0.99 21.82
CA ALA A 646 1.05 -1.69 22.93
C ALA A 646 1.34 -0.76 24.12
N ALA A 647 1.93 0.42 23.86
CA ALA A 647 2.22 1.40 24.90
C ALA A 647 0.94 1.95 25.55
N SER A 648 -0.10 2.26 24.76
CA SER A 648 -1.41 2.71 25.27
C SER A 648 -2.09 1.63 26.10
N CYS A 649 -1.97 0.35 25.71
CA CYS A 649 -2.49 -0.77 26.48
C CYS A 649 -1.89 -0.81 27.89
N LEU A 650 -0.56 -0.82 28.00
CA LEU A 650 0.13 -0.84 29.28
C LEU A 650 -0.15 0.40 30.14
N ARG A 651 -0.13 1.61 29.56
CA ARG A 651 -0.46 2.82 30.30
C ARG A 651 -1.88 2.79 30.86
N ARG A 652 -2.85 2.32 30.07
CA ARG A 652 -4.22 2.13 30.55
C ARG A 652 -4.30 1.10 31.67
N LEU A 653 -3.47 0.07 31.67
CA LEU A 653 -3.39 -0.92 32.76
C LEU A 653 -2.60 -0.41 33.99
N GLY A 654 -2.23 0.88 34.04
CA GLY A 654 -1.53 1.49 35.17
C GLY A 654 -0.01 1.49 35.05
N TYR A 655 0.55 0.99 33.96
CA TYR A 655 2.00 0.98 33.73
C TYR A 655 2.47 2.27 33.04
N ALA A 656 2.78 3.29 33.84
CA ALA A 656 3.16 4.61 33.33
C ALA A 656 4.47 4.62 32.51
N GLN A 657 5.37 3.68 32.79
CA GLN A 657 6.70 3.58 32.17
C GLN A 657 6.70 2.88 30.81
N ALA A 658 5.71 3.16 29.96
CA ALA A 658 5.64 2.65 28.59
C ALA A 658 5.68 3.80 27.59
N TRP A 659 6.55 3.69 26.58
CA TRP A 659 6.74 4.65 25.50
C TRP A 659 6.72 3.95 24.15
N HIS A 660 6.53 4.69 23.07
CA HIS A 660 6.70 4.16 21.72
C HIS A 660 7.49 5.09 20.80
N VAL A 661 8.11 4.50 19.79
CA VAL A 661 8.84 5.23 18.76
C VAL A 661 7.87 5.75 17.69
N THR A 662 7.78 7.09 17.59
CA THR A 662 6.92 7.79 16.63
C THR A 662 7.42 7.56 15.21
N GLY A 663 6.52 7.10 14.33
CA GLY A 663 6.88 6.69 12.97
C GLY A 663 7.59 5.34 12.89
N GLY A 664 7.82 4.67 14.03
CA GLY A 664 8.46 3.36 14.10
C GLY A 664 9.87 3.34 13.53
N MET A 665 10.27 2.18 13.02
CA MET A 665 11.57 2.01 12.36
C MET A 665 11.67 2.81 11.05
N ALA A 666 10.55 3.01 10.33
CA ALA A 666 10.56 3.69 9.03
C ALA A 666 11.06 5.14 9.10
N LEU A 667 10.81 5.85 10.20
CA LEU A 667 11.35 7.20 10.44
C LEU A 667 12.56 7.20 11.38
N GLY A 668 12.81 6.10 12.09
CA GLY A 668 13.95 5.91 12.99
C GLY A 668 15.20 5.33 12.33
N GLU A 669 15.14 4.85 11.08
CA GLU A 669 16.22 4.14 10.38
C GLU A 669 17.53 4.95 10.25
N ALA A 670 17.46 6.28 10.17
CA ALA A 670 18.65 7.14 10.21
C ALA A 670 19.44 7.05 11.54
N MET A 671 18.85 6.45 12.57
CA MET A 671 19.45 6.23 13.90
C MET A 671 19.79 4.75 14.17
N LEU A 672 19.44 3.85 13.25
CA LEU A 672 19.76 2.43 13.32
C LEU A 672 21.16 2.21 12.73
N GLY A 673 22.16 2.00 13.58
CA GLY A 673 23.39 1.34 13.15
C GLY A 673 23.01 -0.03 12.58
N THR A 674 23.11 -0.20 11.27
CA THR A 674 22.74 -1.46 10.61
C THR A 674 23.95 -2.37 10.53
N LEU A 675 23.78 -3.63 10.93
CA LEU A 675 24.69 -4.70 10.51
C LEU A 675 24.41 -5.02 9.03
N PRO A 676 25.43 -5.40 8.24
CA PRO A 676 25.22 -5.87 6.87
C PRO A 676 24.40 -7.16 6.87
N LEU A 677 23.54 -7.30 5.86
CA LEU A 677 22.79 -8.54 5.60
C LEU A 677 23.78 -9.71 5.55
N ALA A 678 23.60 -10.71 6.42
CA ALA A 678 24.32 -11.97 6.29
C ALA A 678 23.98 -12.57 4.92
N ALA A 679 25.04 -12.85 4.13
CA ALA A 679 24.99 -13.26 2.73
C ALA A 679 24.25 -14.60 2.54
#